data_AF-A0A846GUJ7-F1
#
_entry.id   AF-A0A846GUJ7-F1
#
_cell.length_a   1.000
_cell.length_b   1.000
_cell.length_c   1.000
_cell.angle_alpha   90.00
_cell.angle_beta   90.00
_cell.angle_gamma   90.00
#
_symmetry.space_group_name_H-M   'P 1'
#
loop_
_entity.id
_entity.type
_entity.pdbx_description
1 polymer ?
#
loop_
_entity_poly.entity_id
_entity_poly.type
_entity_poly.pdbx_seq_one_letter_code
_entity_poly.pdbx_strand_id
1 'polypeptide(L)'
;MKPLLRLWPIALVNKLVSFQQTIKRQGWWILLFVIGMIIPLCQLSPSYASGTFKDVPDNYWAQPCITKLAQQNIIRGYPDGSFKPNAPITRAEFAALLLKAFPSAPQVRTDKKFVDVPTNYWANQAIRNADKTGFLAGYPGRVFRPKQNIPRVQALVSLASGLKYQPVNPSVETLKEAFTDATAIPNYAQNAIAAATENQIVVNRPNVKQFKPNQQASRAEVAAFLCQATQTTGLIPNQYIAKVEPPTAASTEAELRGVWLTNIDSEVLLSTTAVTDSLEKLKELNFNTVYPTVWNWGYTLYPSQVAKRVVGLEARISTELEKDLFDPKKGVQGGRDVLKEIVEVGHDNGLRVIPWFEFGFKAPSYSELAKRHPDWLTQTKDGVKTQTTKGLEPEDERLQEIVWLNPFKPEVQQFIQDLVIEVVNNYDVDGIQFDDHFGLPVTFGYDDFTVELYKKEHQGKSPPTDPKDEEWVRWRANKITDFLTKLFRAVKDSVEDSNNDVIISLSPNPQRFSYQFFLADWATWEQRGLVEELIVQIYRDNFSTFISELDKTEVKRARSHIPVGIGILSGLRTRLVPVSQIQRQVDAVRLRGFAGVSFFFYETLLNMSDEPASERERGFEVMFPEFVKAPDIEDWKKSN
;
A
#
# COMPACT_ATOMS: atom_id res chain seq x y z
N MET A 1 -46.91 9.65 26.71
CA MET A 1 -48.29 10.22 26.75
C MET A 1 -48.26 11.63 26.15
N LYS A 2 -49.14 11.88 25.17
CA LYS A 2 -49.51 13.18 24.54
C LYS A 2 -50.06 14.18 25.60
N PRO A 3 -50.24 15.51 25.34
CA PRO A 3 -50.73 16.19 24.11
C PRO A 3 -49.95 17.48 23.70
N LEU A 4 -49.96 18.11 22.50
CA LEU A 4 -50.90 18.42 21.40
C LEU A 4 -52.03 19.44 21.69
N LEU A 5 -51.87 20.72 21.27
CA LEU A 5 -52.66 21.39 20.19
C LEU A 5 -52.69 22.95 20.25
N ARG A 6 -52.83 23.53 19.03
CA ARG A 6 -53.31 24.87 18.56
C ARG A 6 -52.22 25.88 18.13
N LEU A 7 -51.95 26.16 16.83
CA LEU A 7 -52.73 26.81 15.72
C LEU A 7 -53.10 28.27 16.02
N TRP A 8 -52.55 29.31 15.36
CA TRP A 8 -52.93 29.96 14.06
C TRP A 8 -52.24 31.37 13.97
N PRO A 9 -52.40 32.24 12.93
CA PRO A 9 -52.53 32.06 11.48
C PRO A 9 -51.78 33.12 10.60
N ILE A 10 -51.91 32.91 9.29
CA ILE A 10 -51.61 33.77 8.13
C ILE A 10 -52.46 35.06 8.13
N ALA A 11 -51.85 36.23 7.84
CA ALA A 11 -52.46 37.34 7.08
C ALA A 11 -51.48 38.52 6.89
N LEU A 12 -50.93 38.69 5.69
CA LEU A 12 -50.46 40.01 5.23
C LEU A 12 -50.74 40.17 3.73
N VAL A 13 -52.03 40.28 3.42
CA VAL A 13 -52.54 40.85 2.18
C VAL A 13 -52.95 42.30 2.48
N ASN A 14 -52.43 43.23 1.67
CA ASN A 14 -52.93 44.59 1.42
C ASN A 14 -53.20 45.55 2.59
N LYS A 15 -52.28 46.50 2.77
CA LYS A 15 -52.52 47.92 3.10
C LYS A 15 -51.31 48.72 2.59
N LEU A 16 -51.39 49.87 1.94
CA LEU A 16 -52.47 50.66 1.37
C LEU A 16 -51.78 51.79 0.60
N VAL A 17 -52.38 52.17 -0.52
CA VAL A 17 -52.13 53.37 -1.31
C VAL A 17 -52.46 54.62 -0.48
N SER A 18 -51.58 55.61 -0.46
CA SER A 18 -51.87 57.04 -0.75
C SER A 18 -50.76 57.93 -0.19
N PHE A 19 -50.12 58.74 -1.04
CA PHE A 19 -50.32 60.20 -1.05
C PHE A 19 -49.40 60.81 -2.10
N GLN A 20 -50.02 61.50 -3.07
CA GLN A 20 -49.35 62.24 -4.14
C GLN A 20 -48.71 63.53 -3.60
N GLN A 21 -47.59 63.95 -4.23
CA GLN A 21 -47.34 65.28 -4.82
C GLN A 21 -45.85 65.65 -4.76
N THR A 22 -45.42 66.47 -5.73
CA THR A 22 -44.04 66.94 -6.01
C THR A 22 -43.17 65.85 -6.67
N ILE A 23 -42.75 65.90 -7.93
CA ILE A 23 -42.10 67.00 -8.67
C ILE A 23 -42.40 66.94 -10.18
N LYS A 24 -42.99 68.02 -10.66
CA LYS A 24 -42.77 68.79 -11.91
C LYS A 24 -41.99 68.16 -13.09
N ARG A 25 -42.75 67.84 -14.15
CA ARG A 25 -42.71 68.49 -15.49
C ARG A 25 -41.38 68.50 -16.28
N GLN A 26 -40.76 67.34 -16.56
CA GLN A 26 -39.85 67.14 -17.72
C GLN A 26 -39.81 65.66 -18.20
N GLY A 27 -40.96 64.99 -18.35
CA GLY A 27 -40.98 63.56 -18.70
C GLY A 27 -42.00 63.13 -19.75
N TRP A 28 -42.64 64.07 -20.45
CA TRP A 28 -43.80 63.76 -21.32
C TRP A 28 -43.52 63.81 -22.82
N TRP A 29 -42.29 64.14 -23.25
CA TRP A 29 -41.89 64.06 -24.67
C TRP A 29 -41.06 62.81 -25.00
N ILE A 30 -40.57 62.06 -24.01
CA ILE A 30 -39.80 60.82 -24.24
C ILE A 30 -40.73 59.59 -24.29
N LEU A 31 -41.92 59.66 -23.70
CA LEU A 31 -42.86 58.52 -23.66
C LEU A 31 -43.61 58.28 -24.98
N LEU A 32 -43.64 59.26 -25.90
CA LEU A 32 -44.33 59.13 -27.21
C LEU A 32 -43.39 58.84 -28.39
N PHE A 33 -42.07 58.78 -28.17
CA PHE A 33 -41.12 58.36 -29.21
C PHE A 33 -40.77 56.86 -29.14
N VAL A 34 -41.20 56.15 -28.09
CA VAL A 34 -40.84 54.73 -27.85
C VAL A 34 -41.96 53.75 -28.25
N ILE A 35 -43.16 54.23 -28.63
CA ILE A 35 -44.31 53.37 -28.99
C ILE A 35 -44.47 53.21 -30.53
N GLY A 36 -43.58 53.80 -31.35
CA GLY A 36 -43.70 53.82 -32.82
C GLY A 36 -42.82 52.86 -33.63
N MET A 37 -41.94 52.06 -33.01
CA MET A 37 -41.08 51.11 -33.74
C MET A 37 -41.19 49.68 -33.18
N ILE A 38 -42.41 49.16 -33.13
CA ILE A 38 -42.67 47.72 -33.06
C ILE A 38 -43.28 47.30 -34.39
N ILE A 39 -42.40 46.95 -35.35
CA ILE A 39 -42.66 45.90 -36.33
C ILE A 39 -41.67 44.78 -35.98
N PRO A 40 -42.12 43.53 -35.81
CA PRO A 40 -41.36 42.51 -35.12
C PRO A 40 -40.26 41.97 -36.03
N LEU A 41 -38.99 42.26 -35.72
CA LEU A 41 -37.96 41.26 -35.96
C LEU A 41 -38.04 40.24 -34.83
N CYS A 42 -39.00 39.33 -34.99
CA CYS A 42 -38.88 38.00 -34.43
C CYS A 42 -37.64 37.37 -35.08
N GLN A 43 -36.44 37.67 -34.55
CA GLN A 43 -35.33 36.77 -34.76
C GLN A 43 -35.64 35.54 -33.92
N LEU A 44 -36.35 34.61 -34.54
CA LEU A 44 -36.24 33.19 -34.24
C LEU A 44 -34.75 32.92 -34.07
N SER A 45 -34.28 32.85 -32.82
CA SER A 45 -33.06 32.12 -32.57
C SER A 45 -33.41 30.70 -32.97
N PRO A 46 -32.81 30.13 -34.04
CA PRO A 46 -33.10 28.75 -34.35
C PRO A 46 -32.64 27.92 -33.15
N SER A 47 -33.63 27.37 -32.45
CA SER A 47 -33.42 26.25 -31.54
C SER A 47 -33.02 25.07 -32.42
N TYR A 48 -31.73 24.98 -32.75
CA TYR A 48 -31.18 23.79 -33.38
C TYR A 48 -30.96 22.72 -32.32
N ALA A 49 -32.05 22.21 -31.77
CA ALA A 49 -32.09 20.87 -31.20
C ALA A 49 -32.34 19.87 -32.35
N SER A 50 -31.45 19.86 -33.35
CA SER A 50 -31.39 18.79 -34.34
C SER A 50 -30.17 17.95 -34.01
N GLY A 51 -30.38 16.69 -33.60
CA GLY A 51 -29.33 15.77 -33.17
C GLY A 51 -28.43 15.26 -34.32
N THR A 52 -28.54 15.83 -35.52
CA THR A 52 -27.82 15.40 -36.73
C THR A 52 -26.93 16.52 -37.25
N PHE A 53 -25.68 16.20 -37.57
CA PHE A 53 -24.67 17.14 -38.07
C PHE A 53 -24.30 16.84 -39.52
N LYS A 54 -24.09 17.87 -40.35
CA LYS A 54 -23.87 17.70 -41.80
C LYS A 54 -22.63 16.88 -42.17
N ASP A 55 -21.64 16.84 -41.29
CA ASP A 55 -20.34 16.19 -41.46
C ASP A 55 -20.17 14.94 -40.58
N VAL A 56 -21.28 14.42 -40.05
CA VAL A 56 -21.33 13.14 -39.32
C VAL A 56 -22.37 12.26 -40.01
N PRO A 57 -21.97 11.47 -41.04
CA PRO A 57 -22.91 10.59 -41.75
C PRO A 57 -23.44 9.48 -40.83
N ASP A 58 -24.59 8.90 -41.16
CA ASP A 58 -25.27 7.89 -40.32
C ASP A 58 -24.42 6.63 -40.05
N ASN A 59 -23.49 6.31 -40.95
CA ASN A 59 -22.56 5.20 -40.79
C ASN A 59 -21.24 5.57 -40.07
N TYR A 60 -21.12 6.80 -39.57
CA TYR A 60 -19.95 7.23 -38.82
C TYR A 60 -19.90 6.51 -37.47
N TRP A 61 -18.75 5.96 -37.10
CA TRP A 61 -18.58 5.03 -35.97
C TRP A 61 -19.06 5.57 -34.60
N ALA A 62 -19.01 6.89 -34.41
CA ALA A 62 -19.46 7.56 -33.19
C ALA A 62 -20.78 8.33 -33.37
N GLN A 63 -21.44 8.23 -34.53
CA GLN A 63 -22.67 8.97 -34.82
C GLN A 63 -23.74 8.78 -33.74
N PRO A 64 -24.06 7.55 -33.29
CA PRO A 64 -25.11 7.36 -32.29
C PRO A 64 -24.78 8.07 -30.98
N CYS A 65 -23.51 8.00 -30.56
CA CYS A 65 -23.02 8.67 -29.37
C CYS A 65 -23.05 10.21 -29.51
N ILE A 66 -22.56 10.74 -30.63
CA ILE A 66 -22.56 12.18 -30.93
C ILE A 66 -24.00 12.72 -30.89
N THR A 67 -24.92 12.05 -31.58
CA THR A 67 -26.34 12.43 -31.59
C THR A 67 -26.95 12.40 -30.19
N LYS A 68 -26.68 11.34 -29.41
CA LYS A 68 -27.21 11.20 -28.05
C LYS A 68 -26.69 12.28 -27.10
N LEU A 69 -25.40 12.56 -27.11
CA LEU A 69 -24.80 13.61 -26.29
C LEU A 69 -25.28 15.00 -26.72
N ALA A 70 -25.57 15.21 -28.00
CA ALA A 70 -26.15 16.46 -28.50
C ALA A 70 -27.60 16.64 -28.01
N GLN A 71 -28.41 15.59 -28.05
CA GLN A 71 -29.77 15.58 -27.49
C GLN A 71 -29.79 15.87 -25.98
N GLN A 72 -28.76 15.40 -25.25
CA GLN A 72 -28.57 15.68 -23.83
C GLN A 72 -27.99 17.08 -23.55
N ASN A 73 -27.75 17.90 -24.58
CA ASN A 73 -27.10 19.21 -24.47
C ASN A 73 -25.69 19.16 -23.84
N ILE A 74 -25.01 18.01 -23.92
CA ILE A 74 -23.64 17.83 -23.45
C ILE A 74 -22.65 18.35 -24.49
N ILE A 75 -22.85 17.99 -25.76
CA ILE A 75 -22.04 18.48 -26.88
C ILE A 75 -22.87 19.39 -27.79
N ARG A 76 -22.19 20.27 -28.53
CA ARG A 76 -22.81 21.14 -29.54
C ARG A 76 -21.95 21.24 -30.79
N GLY A 77 -22.61 21.36 -31.95
CA GLY A 77 -21.98 21.68 -33.23
C GLY A 77 -21.72 23.17 -33.40
N TYR A 78 -21.16 23.52 -34.56
CA TYR A 78 -20.87 24.88 -34.98
C TYR A 78 -22.10 25.53 -35.63
N PRO A 79 -22.15 26.88 -35.71
CA PRO A 79 -23.26 27.61 -36.33
C PRO A 79 -23.54 27.21 -37.79
N ASP A 80 -22.55 26.66 -38.49
CA ASP A 80 -22.67 26.20 -39.87
C ASP A 80 -23.27 24.78 -40.01
N GLY A 81 -23.72 24.18 -38.90
CA GLY A 81 -24.31 22.84 -38.86
C GLY A 81 -23.31 21.68 -38.82
N SER A 82 -22.00 21.95 -38.74
CA SER A 82 -20.95 20.93 -38.58
C SER A 82 -20.72 20.54 -37.12
N PHE A 83 -20.22 19.33 -36.88
CA PHE A 83 -19.65 18.89 -35.60
C PHE A 83 -18.12 18.90 -35.61
N LYS A 84 -17.48 18.74 -36.78
CA LYS A 84 -16.04 18.58 -37.00
C LYS A 84 -15.44 17.41 -36.21
N PRO A 85 -15.89 16.16 -36.45
CA PRO A 85 -15.55 15.01 -35.61
C PRO A 85 -14.05 14.73 -35.51
N ASN A 86 -13.27 15.02 -36.56
CA ASN A 86 -11.83 14.75 -36.61
C ASN A 86 -10.96 15.93 -36.12
N ALA A 87 -11.56 17.09 -35.81
CA ALA A 87 -10.81 18.23 -35.32
C ALA A 87 -10.33 17.99 -33.88
N PRO A 88 -9.11 18.44 -33.51
CA PRO A 88 -8.65 18.38 -32.13
C PRO A 88 -9.51 19.28 -31.24
N ILE A 89 -9.58 18.94 -29.96
CA ILE A 89 -10.29 19.73 -28.95
C ILE A 89 -9.31 20.39 -27.97
N THR A 90 -9.58 21.63 -27.60
CA THR A 90 -8.78 22.36 -26.61
C THR A 90 -9.12 21.94 -25.18
N ARG A 91 -8.18 22.16 -24.25
CA ARG A 91 -8.41 21.93 -22.81
C ARG A 91 -9.60 22.74 -22.27
N ALA A 92 -9.81 23.96 -22.75
CA ALA A 92 -10.96 24.78 -22.36
C ALA A 92 -12.30 24.20 -22.83
N GLU A 93 -12.36 23.75 -24.09
CA GLU A 93 -13.54 23.07 -24.63
C GLU A 93 -13.83 21.77 -23.89
N PHE A 94 -12.80 20.97 -23.60
CA PHE A 94 -12.97 19.74 -22.83
C PHE A 94 -13.49 20.01 -21.41
N ALA A 95 -12.97 21.04 -20.71
CA ALA A 95 -13.50 21.44 -19.40
C ALA A 95 -14.98 21.85 -19.46
N ALA A 96 -15.41 22.53 -20.53
CA ALA A 96 -16.82 22.88 -20.75
C ALA A 96 -17.70 21.63 -20.94
N LEU A 97 -17.20 20.61 -21.63
CA LEU A 97 -17.89 19.32 -21.78
C LEU A 97 -18.01 18.59 -20.45
N LEU A 98 -16.95 18.55 -19.64
CA LEU A 98 -16.96 17.93 -18.31
C LEU A 98 -18.01 18.54 -17.38
N LEU A 99 -18.11 19.88 -17.35
CA LEU A 99 -19.13 20.59 -16.57
C LEU A 99 -20.56 20.21 -17.00
N LYS A 100 -20.77 19.95 -18.30
CA LYS A 100 -22.08 19.55 -18.83
C LYS A 100 -22.39 18.07 -18.61
N ALA A 101 -21.39 17.21 -18.74
CA ALA A 101 -21.53 15.76 -18.56
C ALA A 101 -21.70 15.38 -17.08
N PHE A 102 -21.04 16.09 -16.16
CA PHE A 102 -21.02 15.77 -14.73
C PHE A 102 -21.41 16.99 -13.86
N PRO A 103 -22.62 17.56 -14.03
CA PRO A 103 -23.01 18.80 -13.34
C PRO A 103 -23.10 18.65 -11.81
N SER A 104 -23.28 17.41 -11.33
CA SER A 104 -23.44 17.07 -9.91
C SER A 104 -22.14 16.53 -9.28
N ALA A 105 -21.00 16.59 -9.97
CA ALA A 105 -19.74 16.09 -9.42
C ALA A 105 -19.34 16.83 -8.13
N PRO A 106 -18.94 16.11 -7.06
CA PRO A 106 -18.58 16.72 -5.78
C PRO A 106 -17.30 17.56 -5.92
N GLN A 107 -17.23 18.66 -5.18
CA GLN A 107 -16.01 19.48 -5.11
C GLN A 107 -15.07 18.88 -4.06
N VAL A 108 -13.87 18.49 -4.52
CA VAL A 108 -12.85 17.80 -3.72
C VAL A 108 -11.57 18.64 -3.55
N ARG A 109 -11.48 19.79 -4.24
CA ARG A 109 -10.38 20.75 -4.11
C ARG A 109 -10.91 22.14 -3.81
N THR A 110 -10.07 22.94 -3.15
CA THR A 110 -10.33 24.35 -2.93
C THR A 110 -10.30 25.13 -4.24
N ASP A 111 -11.06 26.22 -4.27
CA ASP A 111 -11.16 27.04 -5.47
C ASP A 111 -9.85 27.77 -5.80
N LYS A 112 -9.46 27.73 -7.07
CA LYS A 112 -8.20 28.30 -7.55
C LYS A 112 -8.40 29.10 -8.83
N LYS A 113 -7.70 30.23 -8.92
CA LYS A 113 -7.59 31.03 -10.15
C LYS A 113 -6.32 30.63 -10.92
N PHE A 114 -6.44 30.54 -12.25
CA PHE A 114 -5.31 30.31 -13.14
C PHE A 114 -4.80 31.63 -13.72
N VAL A 115 -3.48 31.80 -13.80
CA VAL A 115 -2.84 33.07 -14.20
C VAL A 115 -3.04 33.39 -15.68
N ASP A 116 -3.27 32.37 -16.50
CA ASP A 116 -3.45 32.45 -17.95
C ASP A 116 -4.92 32.32 -18.39
N VAL A 117 -5.86 32.41 -17.43
CA VAL A 117 -7.30 32.36 -17.69
C VAL A 117 -7.96 33.64 -17.13
N PRO A 118 -8.18 34.67 -17.98
CA PRO A 118 -8.89 35.87 -17.59
C PRO A 118 -10.27 35.57 -16.98
N THR A 119 -10.74 36.43 -16.08
CA THR A 119 -12.05 36.26 -15.41
C THR A 119 -13.22 36.33 -16.39
N ASN A 120 -13.08 37.09 -17.48
CA ASN A 120 -14.06 37.20 -18.57
C ASN A 120 -13.85 36.15 -19.68
N TYR A 121 -12.93 35.20 -19.51
CA TYR A 121 -12.74 34.13 -20.48
C TYR A 121 -13.98 33.21 -20.48
N TRP A 122 -14.51 32.89 -21.66
CA TRP A 122 -15.78 32.17 -21.81
C TRP A 122 -15.83 30.82 -21.05
N ALA A 123 -14.70 30.13 -20.92
CA ALA A 123 -14.59 28.85 -20.21
C ALA A 123 -14.13 28.98 -18.75
N ASN A 124 -14.00 30.20 -18.20
CA ASN A 124 -13.43 30.41 -16.86
C ASN A 124 -14.14 29.56 -15.79
N GLN A 125 -15.48 29.56 -15.79
CA GLN A 125 -16.29 28.78 -14.85
C GLN A 125 -16.08 27.27 -15.03
N ALA A 126 -16.07 26.80 -16.27
CA ALA A 126 -15.89 25.38 -16.58
C ALA A 126 -14.50 24.88 -16.16
N ILE A 127 -13.46 25.67 -16.44
CA ILE A 127 -12.07 25.38 -16.06
C ILE A 127 -11.94 25.27 -14.55
N ARG A 128 -12.50 26.24 -13.81
CA ARG A 128 -12.48 26.21 -12.34
C ARG A 128 -13.30 25.05 -11.78
N ASN A 129 -14.44 24.74 -12.37
CA ASN A 129 -15.23 23.59 -11.93
C ASN A 129 -14.46 22.29 -12.12
N ALA A 130 -13.88 22.06 -13.31
CA ALA A 130 -13.14 20.85 -13.61
C ALA A 130 -11.93 20.64 -12.68
N ASP A 131 -11.25 21.72 -12.25
CA ASP A 131 -10.19 21.62 -11.24
C ASP A 131 -10.74 21.25 -9.86
N LYS A 132 -11.81 21.94 -9.41
CA LYS A 132 -12.44 21.73 -8.11
C LYS A 132 -13.03 20.34 -7.93
N THR A 133 -13.61 19.77 -8.99
CA THR A 133 -14.21 18.43 -8.99
C THR A 133 -13.17 17.33 -9.21
N GLY A 134 -11.90 17.69 -9.39
CA GLY A 134 -10.82 16.73 -9.56
C GLY A 134 -10.67 16.17 -10.98
N PHE A 135 -11.60 16.50 -11.90
CA PHE A 135 -11.55 16.05 -13.28
C PHE A 135 -10.33 16.56 -14.02
N LEU A 136 -10.05 17.87 -14.04
CA LEU A 136 -8.94 18.40 -14.85
C LEU A 136 -8.11 19.43 -14.09
N ALA A 137 -6.91 19.02 -13.71
CA ALA A 137 -5.94 19.89 -13.07
C ALA A 137 -5.24 20.82 -14.09
N GLY A 138 -4.75 21.96 -13.58
CA GLY A 138 -3.75 22.77 -14.27
C GLY A 138 -2.31 22.30 -14.03
N TYR A 139 -1.37 22.99 -14.65
CA TYR A 139 0.06 22.79 -14.54
C TYR A 139 0.66 23.57 -13.35
N PRO A 140 1.91 23.25 -12.94
CA PRO A 140 2.66 24.04 -11.96
C PRO A 140 2.67 25.55 -12.29
N GLY A 141 2.73 26.38 -11.26
CA GLY A 141 2.66 27.85 -11.42
C GLY A 141 1.25 28.41 -11.64
N ARG A 142 0.19 27.60 -11.42
CA ARG A 142 -1.22 27.98 -11.62
C ARG A 142 -1.55 28.32 -13.08
N VAL A 143 -1.00 27.55 -14.02
CA VAL A 143 -1.22 27.74 -15.47
C VAL A 143 -2.16 26.64 -15.99
N PHE A 144 -3.19 26.96 -16.75
CA PHE A 144 -4.15 25.97 -17.28
C PHE A 144 -3.91 25.60 -18.76
N ARG A 145 -3.38 26.52 -19.56
CA ARG A 145 -3.21 26.44 -21.01
C ARG A 145 -4.52 26.20 -21.77
N PRO A 146 -5.50 27.13 -21.70
CA PRO A 146 -6.86 26.91 -22.20
C PRO A 146 -6.94 26.65 -23.71
N LYS A 147 -6.02 27.22 -24.50
CA LYS A 147 -5.98 27.06 -25.96
C LYS A 147 -5.17 25.84 -26.44
N GLN A 148 -4.52 25.12 -25.53
CA GLN A 148 -3.74 23.94 -25.90
C GLN A 148 -4.70 22.80 -26.24
N ASN A 149 -4.45 22.12 -27.37
CA ASN A 149 -5.15 20.88 -27.70
C ASN A 149 -4.80 19.82 -26.64
N ILE A 150 -5.81 19.06 -26.20
CA ILE A 150 -5.64 18.08 -25.13
C ILE A 150 -5.14 16.74 -25.70
N PRO A 151 -4.03 16.19 -25.18
CA PRO A 151 -3.61 14.83 -25.53
C PRO A 151 -4.63 13.79 -25.05
N ARG A 152 -4.78 12.69 -25.80
CA ARG A 152 -5.65 11.55 -25.46
C ARG A 152 -5.46 11.08 -24.02
N VAL A 153 -4.20 10.90 -23.61
CA VAL A 153 -3.86 10.45 -22.25
C VAL A 153 -4.41 11.41 -21.17
N GLN A 154 -4.35 12.72 -21.41
CA GLN A 154 -4.85 13.69 -20.41
C GLN A 154 -6.37 13.70 -20.33
N ALA A 155 -7.08 13.50 -21.44
CA ALA A 155 -8.55 13.42 -21.44
C ALA A 155 -9.04 12.20 -20.65
N LEU A 156 -8.38 11.05 -20.81
CA LEU A 156 -8.76 9.81 -20.10
C LEU A 156 -8.31 9.81 -18.63
N VAL A 157 -7.11 10.32 -18.33
CA VAL A 157 -6.70 10.56 -16.93
C VAL A 157 -7.71 11.46 -16.23
N SER A 158 -8.22 12.47 -16.94
CA SER A 158 -9.19 13.41 -16.41
C SER A 158 -10.52 12.74 -16.03
N LEU A 159 -11.05 11.88 -16.91
CA LEU A 159 -12.27 11.13 -16.66
C LEU A 159 -12.09 10.13 -15.52
N ALA A 160 -11.01 9.33 -15.53
CA ALA A 160 -10.74 8.36 -14.47
C ALA A 160 -10.57 9.03 -13.10
N SER A 161 -9.84 10.16 -13.05
CA SER A 161 -9.62 10.90 -11.80
C SER A 161 -10.90 11.51 -11.26
N GLY A 162 -11.71 12.14 -12.12
CA GLY A 162 -12.96 12.78 -11.71
C GLY A 162 -14.05 11.80 -11.30
N LEU A 163 -14.10 10.64 -11.95
CA LEU A 163 -14.97 9.52 -11.58
C LEU A 163 -14.42 8.69 -10.39
N LYS A 164 -13.21 9.02 -9.91
CA LYS A 164 -12.50 8.33 -8.84
C LYS A 164 -12.27 6.84 -9.11
N TYR A 165 -12.07 6.49 -10.39
CA TYR A 165 -11.72 5.13 -10.75
C TYR A 165 -10.29 4.81 -10.33
N GLN A 166 -10.12 3.63 -9.75
CA GLN A 166 -8.84 3.03 -9.43
C GLN A 166 -8.73 1.72 -10.19
N PRO A 167 -7.53 1.37 -10.69
CA PRO A 167 -7.33 0.10 -11.34
C PRO A 167 -7.40 -1.02 -10.30
N VAL A 168 -8.16 -2.07 -10.61
CA VAL A 168 -8.23 -3.32 -9.84
C VAL A 168 -7.02 -4.18 -10.19
N ASN A 169 -6.63 -4.22 -11.48
CA ASN A 169 -5.46 -4.98 -11.90
C ASN A 169 -4.21 -4.08 -11.95
N PRO A 170 -3.01 -4.63 -11.71
CA PRO A 170 -1.77 -3.89 -11.85
C PRO A 170 -1.60 -3.22 -13.21
N SER A 171 -1.39 -1.92 -13.13
CA SER A 171 -1.58 -1.04 -14.27
C SER A 171 -0.58 -1.29 -15.38
N VAL A 172 0.62 -1.78 -15.09
CA VAL A 172 1.61 -2.07 -16.15
C VAL A 172 1.15 -3.26 -16.99
N GLU A 173 0.64 -4.30 -16.35
CA GLU A 173 0.17 -5.53 -16.96
C GLU A 173 -1.13 -5.29 -17.74
N THR A 174 -2.12 -4.64 -17.09
CA THR A 174 -3.36 -4.17 -17.73
C THR A 174 -3.05 -3.40 -19.02
N LEU A 175 -2.09 -2.46 -18.96
CA LEU A 175 -1.74 -1.65 -20.12
C LEU A 175 -0.98 -2.43 -21.19
N LYS A 176 -0.06 -3.35 -20.82
CA LYS A 176 0.66 -4.20 -21.78
C LYS A 176 -0.27 -5.15 -22.51
N GLU A 177 -1.26 -5.72 -21.82
CA GLU A 177 -2.27 -6.59 -22.42
C GLU A 177 -3.19 -5.80 -23.37
N ALA A 178 -3.65 -4.64 -22.89
CA ALA A 178 -4.57 -3.78 -23.62
C ALA A 178 -3.92 -3.10 -24.83
N PHE A 179 -2.65 -2.69 -24.73
CA PHE A 179 -2.03 -1.77 -25.68
C PHE A 179 -0.63 -2.20 -26.14
N THR A 180 -0.45 -2.26 -27.45
CA THR A 180 0.83 -2.51 -28.12
C THR A 180 1.86 -1.38 -27.92
N ASP A 181 1.40 -0.17 -27.62
CA ASP A 181 2.21 1.02 -27.35
C ASP A 181 2.17 1.45 -25.88
N ALA A 182 1.94 0.50 -24.96
CA ALA A 182 1.87 0.74 -23.52
C ALA A 182 3.09 1.49 -22.95
N THR A 183 4.29 1.23 -23.49
CA THR A 183 5.53 1.89 -23.06
C THR A 183 5.58 3.39 -23.36
N ALA A 184 4.73 3.87 -24.28
CA ALA A 184 4.60 5.30 -24.57
C ALA A 184 3.72 6.04 -23.54
N ILE A 185 3.01 5.32 -22.66
CA ILE A 185 2.13 5.90 -21.64
C ILE A 185 3.00 6.45 -20.50
N PRO A 186 2.93 7.76 -20.21
CA PRO A 186 3.72 8.35 -19.13
C PRO A 186 3.42 7.70 -17.78
N ASN A 187 4.45 7.50 -16.94
CA ASN A 187 4.32 6.84 -15.63
C ASN A 187 3.21 7.44 -14.75
N TYR A 188 3.05 8.78 -14.77
CA TYR A 188 2.01 9.46 -13.98
C TYR A 188 0.58 9.07 -14.39
N ALA A 189 0.40 8.61 -15.63
CA ALA A 189 -0.91 8.31 -16.22
C ALA A 189 -1.27 6.83 -16.12
N GLN A 190 -0.32 5.94 -15.85
CA GLN A 190 -0.52 4.49 -15.98
C GLN A 190 -1.72 3.99 -15.17
N ASN A 191 -1.81 4.34 -13.88
CA ASN A 191 -2.92 3.91 -13.02
C ASN A 191 -4.28 4.37 -13.55
N ALA A 192 -4.37 5.64 -13.95
CA ALA A 192 -5.63 6.21 -14.42
C ALA A 192 -6.04 5.63 -15.79
N ILE A 193 -5.08 5.33 -16.68
CA ILE A 193 -5.40 4.69 -17.96
C ILE A 193 -5.76 3.22 -17.77
N ALA A 194 -5.09 2.49 -16.87
CA ALA A 194 -5.50 1.13 -16.52
C ALA A 194 -6.92 1.10 -15.97
N ALA A 195 -7.24 1.98 -15.01
CA ALA A 195 -8.59 2.10 -14.44
C ALA A 195 -9.64 2.47 -15.51
N ALA A 196 -9.31 3.41 -16.41
CA ALA A 196 -10.17 3.76 -17.52
C ALA A 196 -10.39 2.60 -18.49
N THR A 197 -9.39 1.72 -18.66
CA THR A 197 -9.46 0.56 -19.57
C THR A 197 -10.34 -0.54 -18.96
N GLU A 198 -10.15 -0.85 -17.67
CA GLU A 198 -10.97 -1.81 -16.94
C GLU A 198 -12.44 -1.39 -16.87
N ASN A 199 -12.69 -0.09 -16.72
CA ASN A 199 -14.04 0.49 -16.77
C ASN A 199 -14.53 0.76 -18.21
N GLN A 200 -13.84 0.24 -19.23
CA GLN A 200 -14.25 0.28 -20.62
C GLN A 200 -14.48 1.71 -21.18
N ILE A 201 -13.81 2.71 -20.60
CA ILE A 201 -13.86 4.11 -21.08
C ILE A 201 -12.98 4.30 -22.32
N VAL A 202 -11.87 3.56 -22.42
CA VAL A 202 -10.88 3.77 -23.48
C VAL A 202 -11.40 3.27 -24.82
N VAL A 203 -11.57 4.20 -25.76
CA VAL A 203 -11.98 3.92 -27.15
C VAL A 203 -10.83 4.19 -28.12
N ASN A 204 -10.47 3.18 -28.90
CA ASN A 204 -9.33 3.19 -29.82
C ASN A 204 -9.77 2.75 -31.23
N ARG A 205 -9.39 3.53 -32.25
CA ARG A 205 -9.68 3.26 -33.66
C ARG A 205 -8.48 3.67 -34.53
N PRO A 206 -8.20 2.98 -35.66
CA PRO A 206 -8.82 1.74 -36.13
C PRO A 206 -8.39 0.50 -35.36
N ASN A 207 -7.23 0.53 -34.71
CA ASN A 207 -6.73 -0.58 -33.92
C ASN A 207 -7.04 -0.35 -32.44
N VAL A 208 -7.84 -1.24 -31.85
CA VAL A 208 -8.24 -1.15 -30.44
C VAL A 208 -7.05 -1.26 -29.48
N LYS A 209 -5.97 -1.95 -29.90
CA LYS A 209 -4.75 -2.12 -29.11
C LYS A 209 -3.71 -1.02 -29.31
N GLN A 210 -4.06 0.11 -29.92
CA GLN A 210 -3.14 1.24 -30.11
C GLN A 210 -3.66 2.49 -29.41
N PHE A 211 -3.06 2.84 -28.26
CA PHE A 211 -3.55 3.89 -27.37
C PHE A 211 -3.22 5.31 -27.86
N LYS A 212 -2.00 5.50 -28.40
CA LYS A 212 -1.45 6.77 -28.90
C LYS A 212 -1.51 7.89 -27.86
N PRO A 213 -0.83 7.73 -26.70
CA PRO A 213 -1.03 8.58 -25.52
C PRO A 213 -0.84 10.08 -25.79
N ASN A 214 0.18 10.42 -26.60
CA ASN A 214 0.58 11.79 -26.88
C ASN A 214 -0.11 12.40 -28.11
N GLN A 215 -0.95 11.64 -28.82
CA GLN A 215 -1.76 12.18 -29.91
C GLN A 215 -2.83 13.13 -29.34
N GLN A 216 -3.15 14.20 -30.09
CA GLN A 216 -4.25 15.10 -29.73
C GLN A 216 -5.59 14.37 -29.85
N ALA A 217 -6.45 14.52 -28.84
CA ALA A 217 -7.77 13.93 -28.84
C ALA A 217 -8.68 14.69 -29.83
N SER A 218 -9.39 13.95 -30.68
CA SER A 218 -10.39 14.52 -31.56
C SER A 218 -11.74 14.73 -30.85
N ARG A 219 -12.60 15.57 -31.42
CA ARG A 219 -13.96 15.79 -30.90
C ARG A 219 -14.80 14.51 -30.88
N ALA A 220 -14.65 13.62 -31.86
CA ALA A 220 -15.34 12.34 -31.88
C ALA A 220 -14.81 11.37 -30.80
N GLU A 221 -13.50 11.33 -30.57
CA GLU A 221 -12.90 10.51 -29.52
C GLU A 221 -13.37 10.96 -28.13
N VAL A 222 -13.36 12.27 -27.86
CA VAL A 222 -13.88 12.81 -26.61
C VAL A 222 -15.36 12.54 -26.42
N ALA A 223 -16.18 12.63 -27.48
CA ALA A 223 -17.58 12.23 -27.41
C ALA A 223 -17.72 10.75 -27.03
N ALA A 224 -16.93 9.86 -27.64
CA ALA A 224 -16.94 8.44 -27.33
C ALA A 224 -16.51 8.15 -25.88
N PHE A 225 -15.44 8.79 -25.38
CA PHE A 225 -15.02 8.64 -23.98
C PHE A 225 -16.12 9.10 -23.01
N LEU A 226 -16.80 10.21 -23.32
CA LEU A 226 -17.91 10.72 -22.52
C LEU A 226 -19.11 9.76 -22.55
N CYS A 227 -19.46 9.13 -23.68
CA CYS A 227 -20.52 8.11 -23.69
C CYS A 227 -20.23 6.96 -22.74
N GLN A 228 -19.00 6.44 -22.75
CA GLN A 228 -18.61 5.37 -21.85
C GLN A 228 -18.66 5.85 -20.39
N ALA A 229 -18.08 7.02 -20.12
CA ALA A 229 -17.99 7.61 -18.79
C ALA A 229 -19.35 8.00 -18.18
N THR A 230 -20.35 8.37 -19.00
CA THR A 230 -21.73 8.65 -18.54
C THR A 230 -22.64 7.43 -18.57
N GLN A 231 -22.08 6.23 -18.80
CA GLN A 231 -22.80 4.95 -18.90
C GLN A 231 -23.92 4.96 -19.96
N THR A 232 -23.73 5.76 -21.02
CA THR A 232 -24.59 5.71 -22.21
C THR A 232 -24.13 4.57 -23.11
N THR A 233 -24.26 3.34 -22.60
CA THR A 233 -23.67 2.12 -23.17
C THR A 233 -24.37 1.68 -24.47
N GLY A 234 -23.71 0.83 -25.26
CA GLY A 234 -24.25 0.28 -26.51
C GLY A 234 -24.17 1.21 -27.74
N LEU A 235 -23.69 2.44 -27.60
CA LEU A 235 -23.62 3.42 -28.70
C LEU A 235 -22.27 3.46 -29.44
N ILE A 236 -21.23 2.86 -28.87
CA ILE A 236 -19.92 2.69 -29.51
C ILE A 236 -19.76 1.19 -29.83
N PRO A 237 -19.39 0.81 -31.07
CA PRO A 237 -19.13 -0.59 -31.41
C PRO A 237 -18.07 -1.22 -30.50
N ASN A 238 -18.38 -2.40 -29.94
CA ASN A 238 -17.54 -3.11 -28.98
C ASN A 238 -16.09 -3.33 -29.47
N GLN A 239 -15.89 -3.49 -30.77
CA GLN A 239 -14.56 -3.67 -31.37
C GLN A 239 -13.62 -2.46 -31.22
N TYR A 240 -14.15 -1.28 -30.85
CA TYR A 240 -13.35 -0.08 -30.61
C TYR A 240 -13.13 0.19 -29.11
N ILE A 241 -13.73 -0.59 -28.22
CA ILE A 241 -13.62 -0.43 -26.77
C ILE A 241 -12.47 -1.31 -26.30
N ALA A 242 -11.44 -0.71 -25.71
CA ALA A 242 -10.35 -1.48 -25.13
C ALA A 242 -10.85 -2.22 -23.89
N LYS A 243 -10.47 -3.50 -23.80
CA LYS A 243 -10.83 -4.40 -22.72
C LYS A 243 -9.58 -5.12 -22.26
N VAL A 244 -9.57 -5.47 -20.99
CA VAL A 244 -8.59 -6.37 -20.38
C VAL A 244 -9.41 -7.54 -19.89
N GLU A 245 -9.05 -8.76 -20.28
CA GLU A 245 -9.67 -9.93 -19.66
C GLU A 245 -9.19 -9.94 -18.20
N PRO A 246 -10.04 -10.23 -17.20
CA PRO A 246 -9.53 -10.41 -15.86
C PRO A 246 -8.41 -11.45 -15.94
N PRO A 247 -7.22 -11.19 -15.36
CA PRO A 247 -6.14 -12.14 -15.43
C PRO A 247 -6.71 -13.47 -14.95
N THR A 248 -6.61 -14.50 -15.79
CA THR A 248 -6.86 -15.86 -15.33
C THR A 248 -5.82 -16.05 -14.25
N ALA A 249 -6.23 -15.98 -12.98
CA ALA A 249 -5.34 -16.25 -11.88
C ALA A 249 -4.71 -17.59 -12.21
N ALA A 250 -3.40 -17.62 -12.45
CA ALA A 250 -2.70 -18.88 -12.43
C ALA A 250 -3.06 -19.46 -11.07
N SER A 251 -3.78 -20.59 -11.06
CA SER A 251 -4.08 -21.28 -9.82
C SER A 251 -2.74 -21.68 -9.24
N THR A 252 -2.24 -20.91 -8.29
CA THR A 252 -1.07 -21.31 -7.54
C THR A 252 -1.56 -22.40 -6.61
N GLU A 253 -1.13 -23.65 -6.83
CA GLU A 253 -1.46 -24.77 -5.95
C GLU A 253 -1.01 -24.50 -4.49
N ALA A 254 -0.07 -23.57 -4.29
CA ALA A 254 0.37 -23.06 -3.00
C ALA A 254 0.62 -21.54 -3.02
N GLU A 255 0.33 -20.87 -1.91
CA GLU A 255 0.59 -19.44 -1.68
C GLU A 255 0.85 -19.21 -0.19
N LEU A 256 1.90 -18.47 0.16
CA LEU A 256 2.18 -18.08 1.54
C LEU A 256 1.16 -17.02 1.98
N ARG A 257 0.47 -17.28 3.08
CA ARG A 257 -0.47 -16.33 3.71
C ARG A 257 -0.17 -16.31 5.19
N GLY A 258 0.80 -15.46 5.53
CA GLY A 258 1.39 -15.39 6.85
C GLY A 258 0.92 -14.21 7.70
N VAL A 259 0.93 -14.36 9.02
CA VAL A 259 0.64 -13.27 9.97
C VAL A 259 1.60 -13.34 11.16
N TRP A 260 2.20 -12.20 11.51
CA TRP A 260 2.97 -12.09 12.75
C TRP A 260 2.05 -11.92 13.96
N LEU A 261 2.29 -12.70 15.02
CA LEU A 261 1.63 -12.57 16.32
C LEU A 261 2.66 -12.05 17.32
N THR A 262 2.59 -10.76 17.68
CA THR A 262 3.54 -10.12 18.61
C THR A 262 2.85 -9.79 19.94
N ASN A 263 3.61 -9.38 20.96
CA ASN A 263 3.12 -8.74 22.18
C ASN A 263 3.44 -7.22 22.22
N ILE A 264 3.93 -6.66 21.11
CA ILE A 264 4.16 -5.23 20.91
C ILE A 264 2.92 -4.63 20.24
N ASP A 265 2.32 -3.60 20.85
CA ASP A 265 1.05 -3.00 20.40
C ASP A 265 -0.08 -4.03 20.17
N SER A 266 -0.01 -5.16 20.88
CA SER A 266 -0.80 -6.37 20.63
C SER A 266 -1.17 -7.06 21.93
N GLU A 267 -2.39 -7.60 22.00
CA GLU A 267 -2.86 -8.40 23.14
C GLU A 267 -3.06 -9.89 22.77
N VAL A 268 -2.81 -10.28 21.51
CA VAL A 268 -3.13 -11.62 20.99
C VAL A 268 -2.50 -12.75 21.80
N LEU A 269 -1.30 -12.54 22.37
CA LEU A 269 -0.57 -13.56 23.13
C LEU A 269 -0.95 -13.61 24.63
N LEU A 270 -1.76 -12.66 25.13
CA LEU A 270 -1.94 -12.47 26.58
C LEU A 270 -2.93 -13.43 27.23
N SER A 271 -3.82 -14.07 26.47
CA SER A 271 -4.79 -15.03 27.01
C SER A 271 -5.00 -16.20 26.06
N THR A 272 -5.38 -17.37 26.62
CA THR A 272 -5.67 -18.56 25.81
C THR A 272 -6.83 -18.30 24.86
N THR A 273 -7.88 -17.60 25.32
CA THR A 273 -9.00 -17.21 24.46
C THR A 273 -8.56 -16.32 23.30
N ALA A 274 -7.71 -15.31 23.55
CA ALA A 274 -7.23 -14.44 22.47
C ALA A 274 -6.40 -15.23 21.43
N VAL A 275 -5.55 -16.15 21.89
CA VAL A 275 -4.81 -17.07 21.00
C VAL A 275 -5.77 -17.92 20.18
N THR A 276 -6.69 -18.63 20.82
CA THR A 276 -7.64 -19.52 20.14
C THR A 276 -8.50 -18.76 19.13
N ASP A 277 -9.15 -17.68 19.56
CA ASP A 277 -10.02 -16.86 18.70
C ASP A 277 -9.24 -16.30 17.50
N SER A 278 -7.97 -15.93 17.69
CA SER A 278 -7.13 -15.40 16.61
C SER A 278 -6.78 -16.45 15.56
N LEU A 279 -6.40 -17.66 15.97
CA LEU A 279 -6.02 -18.73 15.05
C LEU A 279 -7.24 -19.28 14.30
N GLU A 280 -8.39 -19.39 14.97
CA GLU A 280 -9.67 -19.71 14.33
C GLU A 280 -10.03 -18.63 13.30
N LYS A 281 -9.89 -17.35 13.64
CA LYS A 281 -10.16 -16.25 12.71
C LYS A 281 -9.25 -16.25 11.50
N LEU A 282 -7.97 -16.56 11.68
CA LEU A 282 -7.01 -16.67 10.58
C LEU A 282 -7.36 -17.84 9.65
N LYS A 283 -7.81 -18.97 10.18
CA LYS A 283 -8.33 -20.08 9.38
C LYS A 283 -9.59 -19.69 8.60
N GLU A 284 -10.55 -19.00 9.23
CA GLU A 284 -11.76 -18.50 8.53
C GLU A 284 -11.40 -17.61 7.34
N LEU A 285 -10.34 -16.82 7.48
CA LEU A 285 -9.81 -15.93 6.44
C LEU A 285 -8.80 -16.60 5.49
N ASN A 286 -8.71 -17.94 5.53
CA ASN A 286 -7.86 -18.75 4.66
C ASN A 286 -6.36 -18.40 4.72
N PHE A 287 -5.87 -17.94 5.88
CA PHE A 287 -4.44 -17.89 6.19
C PHE A 287 -3.91 -19.30 6.46
N ASN A 288 -2.59 -19.49 6.29
CA ASN A 288 -1.96 -20.81 6.40
C ASN A 288 -0.64 -20.81 7.18
N THR A 289 -0.18 -19.66 7.68
CA THR A 289 1.06 -19.57 8.45
C THR A 289 0.97 -18.48 9.51
N VAL A 290 1.50 -18.76 10.70
CA VAL A 290 1.66 -17.78 11.78
C VAL A 290 3.09 -17.75 12.27
N TYR A 291 3.55 -16.54 12.60
CA TYR A 291 4.88 -16.27 13.14
C TYR A 291 4.75 -15.71 14.56
N PRO A 292 4.58 -16.56 15.59
CA PRO A 292 4.43 -16.09 16.96
C PRO A 292 5.77 -15.66 17.56
N THR A 293 5.81 -14.46 18.15
CA THR A 293 7.00 -13.99 18.87
C THR A 293 7.32 -14.92 20.03
N VAL A 294 8.56 -15.40 20.07
CA VAL A 294 9.08 -16.22 21.17
C VAL A 294 10.26 -15.58 21.89
N TRP A 295 10.88 -14.55 21.30
CA TRP A 295 12.02 -13.83 21.86
C TRP A 295 11.99 -12.34 21.51
N ASN A 296 11.77 -11.50 22.51
CA ASN A 296 11.97 -10.05 22.44
C ASN A 296 12.17 -9.47 23.85
N TRP A 297 12.44 -8.17 23.96
CA TRP A 297 12.64 -7.46 25.26
C TRP A 297 13.72 -8.07 26.20
N GLY A 298 14.53 -9.02 25.73
CA GLY A 298 15.49 -9.78 26.55
C GLY A 298 14.87 -10.95 27.32
N TYR A 299 13.67 -11.41 26.94
CA TYR A 299 12.93 -12.50 27.57
C TYR A 299 12.35 -13.46 26.52
N THR A 300 12.11 -14.70 26.94
CA THR A 300 11.31 -15.66 26.18
C THR A 300 9.82 -15.48 26.47
N LEU A 301 8.98 -15.76 25.47
CA LEU A 301 7.51 -15.80 25.61
C LEU A 301 6.97 -17.23 25.76
N TYR A 302 7.87 -18.18 26.01
CA TYR A 302 7.57 -19.57 26.35
C TYR A 302 8.45 -20.00 27.54
N PRO A 303 8.02 -20.99 28.35
CA PRO A 303 8.82 -21.50 29.46
C PRO A 303 10.15 -22.10 28.99
N SER A 304 11.26 -21.43 29.33
CA SER A 304 12.61 -21.78 28.89
C SER A 304 13.54 -22.03 30.08
N GLN A 305 14.17 -23.21 30.12
CA GLN A 305 15.21 -23.50 31.11
C GLN A 305 16.50 -22.76 30.78
N VAL A 306 16.76 -22.52 29.49
CA VAL A 306 17.87 -21.69 29.02
C VAL A 306 17.73 -20.26 29.53
N ALA A 307 16.56 -19.64 29.36
CA ALA A 307 16.26 -18.29 29.85
C ALA A 307 16.30 -18.23 31.39
N LYS A 308 15.78 -19.25 32.08
CA LYS A 308 15.89 -19.32 33.56
C LYS A 308 17.34 -19.25 34.04
N ARG A 309 18.22 -20.00 33.38
CA ARG A 309 19.65 -20.05 33.71
C ARG A 309 20.34 -18.72 33.42
N VAL A 310 20.09 -18.14 32.24
CA VAL A 310 20.80 -16.94 31.76
C VAL A 310 20.17 -15.65 32.30
N VAL A 311 18.88 -15.46 32.09
CA VAL A 311 18.12 -14.24 32.42
C VAL A 311 17.57 -14.28 33.85
N GLY A 312 17.39 -15.46 34.44
CA GLY A 312 16.82 -15.62 35.79
C GLY A 312 15.30 -15.80 35.82
N LEU A 313 14.66 -15.83 34.65
CA LEU A 313 13.21 -16.03 34.48
C LEU A 313 12.99 -17.04 33.34
N GLU A 314 12.02 -17.94 33.51
CA GLU A 314 11.68 -18.93 32.47
C GLU A 314 10.93 -18.31 31.29
N ALA A 315 10.08 -17.31 31.54
CA ALA A 315 9.33 -16.60 30.52
C ALA A 315 8.78 -15.27 31.07
N ARG A 316 8.47 -14.34 30.17
CA ARG A 316 7.74 -13.12 30.49
C ARG A 316 6.90 -12.67 29.29
N ILE A 317 5.59 -12.59 29.47
CA ILE A 317 4.65 -12.01 28.50
C ILE A 317 4.08 -10.74 29.14
N SER A 318 4.69 -9.59 28.83
CA SER A 318 4.16 -8.29 29.22
C SER A 318 3.86 -7.47 27.97
N THR A 319 2.81 -6.64 28.04
CA THR A 319 2.59 -5.57 27.07
C THR A 319 3.05 -4.22 27.60
N GLU A 320 3.22 -3.28 26.68
CA GLU A 320 3.53 -1.89 26.99
C GLU A 320 2.47 -1.17 27.85
N LEU A 321 1.26 -1.74 27.98
CA LEU A 321 0.15 -1.21 28.77
C LEU A 321 0.28 -1.46 30.28
N GLU A 322 1.20 -2.35 30.68
CA GLU A 322 1.50 -2.54 32.08
C GLU A 322 2.31 -1.34 32.59
N LYS A 323 1.68 -0.48 33.41
CA LYS A 323 2.36 0.61 34.15
C LYS A 323 3.58 0.14 34.96
N ASP A 324 3.73 -1.17 35.12
CA ASP A 324 4.75 -1.87 35.89
C ASP A 324 5.70 -2.69 34.99
N LEU A 325 6.08 -2.19 33.80
CA LEU A 325 7.18 -2.75 32.97
C LEU A 325 8.47 -3.07 33.77
N PHE A 326 8.63 -2.47 34.94
CA PHE A 326 9.75 -2.63 35.87
C PHE A 326 9.58 -3.77 36.92
N ASP A 327 8.42 -4.43 37.00
CA ASP A 327 8.21 -5.60 37.86
C ASP A 327 8.37 -6.90 37.06
N PRO A 328 9.51 -7.61 37.17
CA PRO A 328 9.74 -8.86 36.45
C PRO A 328 8.83 -10.02 36.92
N LYS A 329 8.02 -9.83 37.97
CA LYS A 329 7.05 -10.83 38.46
C LYS A 329 5.64 -10.61 37.90
N LYS A 330 5.37 -9.48 37.24
CA LYS A 330 4.12 -9.20 36.50
C LYS A 330 4.34 -9.55 35.02
N GLY A 331 3.37 -10.22 34.41
CA GLY A 331 3.53 -10.88 33.09
C GLY A 331 4.09 -12.32 33.15
N VAL A 332 4.23 -12.90 34.35
CA VAL A 332 4.46 -14.35 34.49
C VAL A 332 3.19 -15.05 34.00
N GLN A 333 3.35 -16.00 33.09
CA GLN A 333 2.30 -16.68 32.33
C GLN A 333 1.23 -17.41 33.16
N GLY A 334 1.20 -17.28 34.50
CA GLY A 334 0.35 -18.09 35.38
C GLY A 334 0.63 -19.58 35.25
N GLY A 335 1.81 -19.96 34.71
CA GLY A 335 2.14 -21.33 34.33
C GLY A 335 1.66 -21.75 32.93
N ARG A 336 1.12 -20.84 32.11
CA ARG A 336 0.84 -21.11 30.69
C ARG A 336 2.13 -21.37 29.92
N ASP A 337 1.95 -22.05 28.80
CA ASP A 337 2.95 -22.21 27.76
C ASP A 337 2.32 -21.75 26.45
N VAL A 338 2.46 -20.46 26.17
CA VAL A 338 1.77 -19.83 25.03
C VAL A 338 2.23 -20.40 23.69
N LEU A 339 3.51 -20.80 23.58
CA LEU A 339 3.98 -21.42 22.35
C LEU A 339 3.33 -22.80 22.14
N LYS A 340 3.22 -23.61 23.20
CA LYS A 340 2.51 -24.89 23.13
C LYS A 340 1.05 -24.70 22.70
N GLU A 341 0.36 -23.74 23.30
CA GLU A 341 -1.03 -23.42 22.94
C GLU A 341 -1.15 -23.04 21.45
N ILE A 342 -0.23 -22.22 20.93
CA ILE A 342 -0.25 -21.80 19.52
C ILE A 342 0.07 -22.95 18.58
N VAL A 343 1.02 -23.84 18.93
CA VAL A 343 1.35 -25.03 18.13
C VAL A 343 0.13 -25.95 18.04
N GLU A 344 -0.44 -26.34 19.18
CA GLU A 344 -1.58 -27.27 19.23
C GLU A 344 -2.80 -26.71 18.47
N VAL A 345 -3.20 -25.47 18.78
CA VAL A 345 -4.37 -24.85 18.14
C VAL A 345 -4.08 -24.48 16.68
N GLY A 346 -2.84 -24.08 16.35
CA GLY A 346 -2.44 -23.72 15.00
C GLY A 346 -2.51 -24.93 14.06
N HIS A 347 -1.95 -26.06 14.48
CA HIS A 347 -1.99 -27.30 13.73
C HIS A 347 -3.41 -27.86 13.58
N ASP A 348 -4.24 -27.82 14.63
CA ASP A 348 -5.67 -28.18 14.56
C ASP A 348 -6.45 -27.31 13.54
N ASN A 349 -5.95 -26.09 13.31
CA ASN A 349 -6.50 -25.17 12.32
C ASN A 349 -5.79 -25.23 10.95
N GLY A 350 -4.83 -26.14 10.76
CA GLY A 350 -4.11 -26.33 9.49
C GLY A 350 -3.11 -25.20 9.18
N LEU A 351 -2.66 -24.47 10.20
CA LEU A 351 -1.68 -23.39 10.09
C LEU A 351 -0.28 -23.93 10.35
N ARG A 352 0.72 -23.51 9.56
CA ARG A 352 2.14 -23.62 9.94
C ARG A 352 2.43 -22.67 11.10
N VAL A 353 3.19 -23.13 12.08
CA VAL A 353 3.62 -22.35 13.26
C VAL A 353 5.13 -22.23 13.25
N ILE A 354 5.62 -21.00 13.04
CA ILE A 354 7.05 -20.71 12.87
C ILE A 354 7.48 -19.67 13.90
N PRO A 355 7.94 -20.10 15.09
CA PRO A 355 8.40 -19.20 16.15
C PRO A 355 9.39 -18.13 15.69
N TRP A 356 9.08 -16.90 16.06
CA TRP A 356 9.78 -15.70 15.63
C TRP A 356 10.68 -15.11 16.74
N PHE A 357 11.98 -15.03 16.44
CA PHE A 357 13.00 -14.42 17.29
C PHE A 357 13.15 -12.91 16.97
N GLU A 358 12.08 -12.15 17.25
CA GLU A 358 11.84 -10.76 16.85
C GLU A 358 12.95 -9.75 17.16
N PHE A 359 13.69 -9.85 18.26
CA PHE A 359 14.74 -8.86 18.53
C PHE A 359 16.15 -9.33 18.19
N GLY A 360 16.35 -10.57 17.76
CA GLY A 360 17.69 -11.12 17.52
C GLY A 360 18.66 -10.78 18.67
N PHE A 361 19.64 -9.92 18.41
CA PHE A 361 20.62 -9.46 19.39
C PHE A 361 20.26 -8.16 20.14
N LYS A 362 19.15 -7.52 19.81
CA LYS A 362 18.64 -6.29 20.44
C LYS A 362 18.00 -6.61 21.80
N ALA A 363 18.25 -5.78 22.79
CA ALA A 363 17.54 -5.83 24.07
C ALA A 363 17.39 -4.43 24.69
N PRO A 364 16.42 -4.20 25.57
CA PRO A 364 16.36 -3.00 26.40
C PRO A 364 17.54 -2.97 27.37
N SER A 365 18.13 -1.78 27.58
CA SER A 365 19.27 -1.60 28.49
C SER A 365 18.94 -2.00 29.94
N TYR A 366 17.66 -1.93 30.31
CA TYR A 366 17.15 -2.23 31.65
C TYR A 366 16.64 -3.68 31.81
N SER A 367 16.72 -4.51 30.77
CA SER A 367 16.34 -5.93 30.85
C SER A 367 17.23 -6.69 31.85
N GLU A 368 16.70 -7.75 32.46
CA GLU A 368 17.50 -8.60 33.35
C GLU A 368 18.67 -9.27 32.62
N LEU A 369 18.53 -9.56 31.32
CA LEU A 369 19.61 -10.02 30.46
C LEU A 369 20.77 -9.01 30.44
N ALA A 370 20.49 -7.74 30.12
CA ALA A 370 21.51 -6.69 30.05
C ALA A 370 22.16 -6.39 31.41
N LYS A 371 21.38 -6.44 32.51
CA LYS A 371 21.89 -6.24 33.87
C LYS A 371 22.80 -7.37 34.35
N ARG A 372 22.45 -8.63 34.02
CA ARG A 372 23.20 -9.82 34.44
C ARG A 372 24.44 -10.06 33.59
N HIS A 373 24.39 -9.69 32.32
CA HIS A 373 25.47 -9.92 31.35
C HIS A 373 25.95 -8.61 30.69
N PRO A 374 26.42 -7.61 31.47
CA PRO A 374 26.91 -6.35 30.90
C PRO A 374 28.18 -6.54 30.04
N ASP A 375 28.88 -7.65 30.22
CA ASP A 375 30.04 -8.12 29.47
C ASP A 375 29.69 -8.73 28.10
N TRP A 376 28.42 -9.06 27.87
CA TRP A 376 27.93 -9.53 26.57
C TRP A 376 27.61 -8.37 25.61
N LEU A 377 27.46 -7.16 26.13
CA LEU A 377 27.07 -6.00 25.35
C LEU A 377 28.23 -5.46 24.50
N THR A 378 27.94 -5.12 23.25
CA THR A 378 28.87 -4.40 22.38
C THR A 378 28.79 -2.89 22.63
N GLN A 379 29.74 -2.14 22.06
CA GLN A 379 29.75 -0.68 22.07
C GLN A 379 30.14 -0.12 20.69
N THR A 380 29.82 1.16 20.48
CA THR A 380 30.39 1.98 19.41
C THR A 380 31.85 2.31 19.70
N LYS A 381 32.55 2.86 18.70
CA LYS A 381 33.95 3.26 18.84
C LYS A 381 34.19 4.26 19.97
N ASP A 382 33.23 5.14 20.24
CA ASP A 382 33.32 6.16 21.30
C ASP A 382 32.93 5.61 22.68
N GLY A 383 32.76 4.28 22.81
CA GLY A 383 32.41 3.60 24.06
C GLY A 383 30.92 3.67 24.42
N VAL A 384 30.08 4.21 23.53
CA VAL A 384 28.63 4.27 23.75
C VAL A 384 28.04 2.87 23.57
N LYS A 385 27.39 2.35 24.63
CA LYS A 385 26.72 1.04 24.67
C LYS A 385 25.23 1.10 24.36
N THR A 386 24.60 2.25 24.55
CA THR A 386 23.17 2.44 24.37
C THR A 386 22.87 3.27 23.13
N GLN A 387 21.78 2.96 22.44
CA GLN A 387 21.23 3.82 21.41
C GLN A 387 19.84 4.27 21.85
N THR A 388 19.51 5.53 21.66
CA THR A 388 18.15 6.02 21.88
C THR A 388 17.33 5.76 20.63
N THR A 389 16.05 5.39 20.77
CA THR A 389 15.17 5.20 19.60
C THR A 389 14.76 6.50 18.92
N LYS A 390 15.05 7.66 19.55
CA LYS A 390 14.84 8.98 18.95
C LYS A 390 15.65 9.15 17.65
N GLY A 391 14.99 8.88 16.52
CA GLY A 391 15.50 9.13 15.17
C GLY A 391 15.66 7.89 14.28
N LEU A 392 15.62 6.67 14.83
CA LEU A 392 15.57 5.43 14.05
C LEU A 392 14.14 4.92 13.87
N GLU A 393 13.34 5.03 14.93
CA GLU A 393 11.91 4.76 14.95
C GLU A 393 11.23 5.97 15.60
N PRO A 394 10.97 7.06 14.85
CA PRO A 394 10.40 8.29 15.42
C PRO A 394 9.01 8.10 16.05
N GLU A 395 8.39 6.93 15.83
CA GLU A 395 7.10 6.54 16.37
C GLU A 395 7.21 5.71 17.67
N ASP A 396 8.42 5.21 18.02
CA ASP A 396 8.67 4.43 19.23
C ASP A 396 9.46 5.25 20.27
N GLU A 397 8.75 6.12 21.00
CA GLU A 397 9.29 6.88 22.14
C GLU A 397 9.58 6.01 23.39
N ARG A 398 9.35 4.68 23.31
CA ARG A 398 9.16 3.79 24.47
C ARG A 398 10.43 3.02 24.83
N LEU A 399 11.27 2.71 23.85
CA LEU A 399 12.62 2.16 24.03
C LEU A 399 13.62 3.29 24.31
N GLN A 400 13.56 3.86 25.52
CA GLN A 400 14.38 5.03 25.87
C GLN A 400 15.89 4.76 25.66
N GLU A 401 16.34 3.53 25.92
CA GLU A 401 17.70 3.06 25.62
C GLU A 401 17.73 1.57 25.28
N ILE A 402 18.24 1.24 24.09
CA ILE A 402 18.48 -0.14 23.64
C ILE A 402 19.98 -0.46 23.62
N VAL A 403 20.29 -1.73 23.84
CA VAL A 403 21.63 -2.31 23.77
C VAL A 403 21.63 -3.46 22.77
N TRP A 404 22.82 -3.83 22.30
CA TRP A 404 23.02 -5.02 21.48
C TRP A 404 23.95 -5.99 22.18
N LEU A 405 23.54 -7.25 22.22
CA LEU A 405 24.44 -8.37 22.51
C LEU A 405 25.49 -8.44 21.39
N ASN A 406 26.72 -8.78 21.74
CA ASN A 406 27.79 -8.94 20.76
C ASN A 406 27.69 -10.33 20.10
N PRO A 407 27.30 -10.44 18.81
CA PRO A 407 27.12 -11.71 18.12
C PRO A 407 28.44 -12.45 17.86
N PHE A 408 29.59 -11.83 18.14
CA PHE A 408 30.91 -12.43 17.97
C PHE A 408 31.38 -13.21 19.21
N LYS A 409 30.74 -12.98 20.37
CA LYS A 409 31.09 -13.66 21.62
C LYS A 409 30.55 -15.09 21.64
N PRO A 410 31.37 -16.11 21.96
CA PRO A 410 30.92 -17.50 22.02
C PRO A 410 29.75 -17.73 22.99
N GLU A 411 29.72 -17.03 24.12
CA GLU A 411 28.67 -17.16 25.14
C GLU A 411 27.31 -16.64 24.62
N VAL A 412 27.33 -15.55 23.85
CA VAL A 412 26.13 -15.01 23.19
C VAL A 412 25.66 -15.95 22.08
N GLN A 413 26.59 -16.45 21.27
CA GLN A 413 26.28 -17.44 20.22
C GLN A 413 25.65 -18.71 20.82
N GLN A 414 26.22 -19.24 21.89
CA GLN A 414 25.71 -20.41 22.58
C GLN A 414 24.33 -20.16 23.19
N PHE A 415 24.11 -18.99 23.82
CA PHE A 415 22.82 -18.64 24.39
C PHE A 415 21.70 -18.62 23.34
N ILE A 416 21.91 -17.95 22.21
CA ILE A 416 20.92 -17.89 21.12
C ILE A 416 20.71 -19.29 20.51
N GLN A 417 21.77 -20.05 20.29
CA GLN A 417 21.66 -21.43 19.80
C GLN A 417 20.87 -22.31 20.77
N ASP A 418 21.16 -22.25 22.07
CA ASP A 418 20.46 -23.02 23.10
C ASP A 418 18.96 -22.70 23.11
N LEU A 419 18.56 -21.43 22.98
CA LEU A 419 17.15 -21.03 22.90
C LEU A 419 16.46 -21.62 21.66
N VAL A 420 17.10 -21.51 20.49
CA VAL A 420 16.55 -22.03 19.23
C VAL A 420 16.40 -23.55 19.30
N ILE A 421 17.43 -24.27 19.75
CA ILE A 421 17.39 -25.73 19.87
C ILE A 421 16.41 -26.19 20.95
N GLU A 422 16.23 -25.43 22.03
CA GLU A 422 15.20 -25.72 23.02
C GLU A 422 13.79 -25.63 22.41
N VAL A 423 13.51 -24.65 21.56
CA VAL A 423 12.23 -24.57 20.83
C VAL A 423 12.06 -25.77 19.91
N VAL A 424 13.05 -26.05 19.07
CA VAL A 424 12.99 -27.14 18.07
C VAL A 424 12.81 -28.52 18.73
N ASN A 425 13.44 -28.75 19.89
CA ASN A 425 13.36 -30.05 20.56
C ASN A 425 12.08 -30.25 21.40
N ASN A 426 11.48 -29.16 21.90
CA ASN A 426 10.38 -29.25 22.86
C ASN A 426 9.00 -29.02 22.24
N TYR A 427 8.94 -28.47 21.03
CA TYR A 427 7.69 -28.09 20.36
C TYR A 427 7.65 -28.64 18.94
N ASP A 428 6.46 -29.07 18.50
CA ASP A 428 6.21 -29.51 17.14
C ASP A 428 6.05 -28.29 16.21
N VAL A 429 7.16 -27.62 15.90
CA VAL A 429 7.17 -26.38 15.11
C VAL A 429 7.52 -26.68 13.65
N ASP A 430 6.95 -25.89 12.74
CA ASP A 430 7.21 -26.05 11.30
C ASP A 430 8.50 -25.35 10.84
N GLY A 431 9.10 -24.53 11.71
CA GLY A 431 10.30 -23.77 11.38
C GLY A 431 10.71 -22.80 12.49
N ILE A 432 11.78 -22.06 12.26
CA ILE A 432 12.23 -20.94 13.11
C ILE A 432 12.42 -19.72 12.23
N GLN A 433 11.94 -18.56 12.67
CA GLN A 433 12.14 -17.30 11.97
C GLN A 433 13.07 -16.34 12.72
N PHE A 434 14.08 -15.84 12.01
CA PHE A 434 14.87 -14.67 12.43
C PHE A 434 14.40 -13.41 11.71
N ASP A 435 14.67 -12.25 12.29
CA ASP A 435 14.18 -10.96 11.82
C ASP A 435 15.33 -10.04 11.34
N ASP A 436 15.03 -8.76 11.10
CA ASP A 436 16.00 -7.75 10.71
C ASP A 436 16.98 -7.32 11.81
N HIS A 437 16.76 -7.72 13.07
CA HIS A 437 17.67 -7.54 14.19
C HIS A 437 18.60 -8.74 14.43
N PHE A 438 18.56 -9.80 13.60
CA PHE A 438 19.61 -10.83 13.53
C PHE A 438 20.89 -10.32 12.83
N GLY A 439 21.28 -9.11 13.21
CA GLY A 439 22.42 -8.37 12.72
C GLY A 439 22.94 -7.46 13.82
N LEU A 440 23.84 -6.55 13.45
CA LEU A 440 24.39 -5.57 14.38
C LEU A 440 24.45 -4.20 13.70
N PRO A 441 23.96 -3.12 14.32
CA PRO A 441 24.02 -1.80 13.72
C PRO A 441 25.48 -1.45 13.38
N VAL A 442 25.69 -0.90 12.19
CA VAL A 442 27.03 -0.75 11.58
C VAL A 442 28.00 0.07 12.44
N THR A 443 27.49 0.90 13.35
CA THR A 443 28.28 1.70 14.28
C THR A 443 28.85 0.94 15.49
N PHE A 444 28.36 -0.28 15.79
CA PHE A 444 28.78 -1.10 16.92
C PHE A 444 29.88 -2.11 16.56
N GLY A 445 30.36 -2.93 17.50
CA GLY A 445 31.43 -3.91 17.30
C GLY A 445 32.82 -3.40 17.67
N TYR A 446 32.91 -2.35 18.49
CA TYR A 446 34.18 -1.77 18.98
C TYR A 446 34.41 -2.06 20.47
N ASP A 447 33.77 -3.08 21.03
CA ASP A 447 34.12 -3.58 22.36
C ASP A 447 35.45 -4.35 22.33
N ASP A 448 36.10 -4.45 23.49
CA ASP A 448 37.45 -5.01 23.62
C ASP A 448 37.56 -6.42 23.01
N PHE A 449 36.54 -7.26 23.19
CA PHE A 449 36.54 -8.61 22.61
C PHE A 449 36.61 -8.56 21.08
N THR A 450 35.76 -7.75 20.45
CA THR A 450 35.71 -7.64 18.99
C THR A 450 36.98 -7.03 18.43
N VAL A 451 37.52 -6.00 19.09
CA VAL A 451 38.77 -5.34 18.69
C VAL A 451 39.95 -6.31 18.76
N GLU A 452 40.07 -7.09 19.84
CA GLU A 452 41.14 -8.07 19.99
C GLU A 452 40.98 -9.25 19.02
N LEU A 453 39.74 -9.69 18.77
CA LEU A 453 39.46 -10.70 17.75
C LEU A 453 39.87 -10.21 16.35
N TYR A 454 39.54 -8.97 15.99
CA TYR A 454 39.95 -8.39 14.71
C TYR A 454 41.47 -8.29 14.62
N LYS A 455 42.16 -7.75 15.63
CA LYS A 455 43.63 -7.67 15.65
C LYS A 455 44.27 -9.03 15.47
N LYS A 456 43.76 -10.06 16.15
CA LYS A 456 44.26 -11.43 16.04
C LYS A 456 44.20 -11.95 14.59
N GLU A 457 43.13 -11.62 13.86
CA GLU A 457 42.94 -12.04 12.48
C GLU A 457 43.61 -11.12 11.45
N HIS A 458 44.06 -9.93 11.88
CA HIS A 458 44.67 -8.90 11.03
C HIS A 458 46.11 -8.55 11.44
N GLN A 459 46.87 -9.54 11.92
CA GLN A 459 48.31 -9.39 12.23
C GLN A 459 48.61 -8.24 13.21
N GLY A 460 47.74 -8.05 14.20
CA GLY A 460 47.84 -7.02 15.23
C GLY A 460 47.30 -5.64 14.83
N LYS A 461 46.78 -5.47 13.61
CA LYS A 461 46.19 -4.19 13.17
C LYS A 461 44.85 -3.94 13.88
N SER A 462 44.69 -2.73 14.41
CA SER A 462 43.41 -2.26 14.96
C SER A 462 42.35 -2.10 13.87
N PRO A 463 41.06 -2.26 14.19
CA PRO A 463 39.99 -2.03 13.23
C PRO A 463 39.96 -0.58 12.73
N PRO A 464 39.49 -0.34 11.49
CA PRO A 464 39.33 1.00 10.93
C PRO A 464 38.49 1.92 11.81
N THR A 465 38.80 3.22 11.73
CA THR A 465 38.11 4.25 12.49
C THR A 465 36.72 4.58 11.95
N ASP A 466 36.49 4.34 10.65
CA ASP A 466 35.20 4.51 10.01
C ASP A 466 34.38 3.21 10.19
N PRO A 467 33.24 3.25 10.89
CA PRO A 467 32.39 2.08 11.05
C PRO A 467 31.86 1.53 9.71
N LYS A 468 31.89 2.32 8.64
CA LYS A 468 31.45 1.94 7.29
C LYS A 468 32.59 1.55 6.35
N ASP A 469 33.82 1.43 6.87
CA ASP A 469 34.93 0.89 6.09
C ASP A 469 34.55 -0.48 5.50
N GLU A 470 34.80 -0.67 4.20
CA GLU A 470 34.30 -1.83 3.45
C GLU A 470 34.81 -3.16 4.01
N GLU A 471 36.08 -3.20 4.44
CA GLU A 471 36.68 -4.41 5.01
C GLU A 471 36.09 -4.68 6.39
N TRP A 472 35.98 -3.65 7.22
CA TRP A 472 35.43 -3.78 8.57
C TRP A 472 33.96 -4.21 8.60
N VAL A 473 33.15 -3.66 7.68
CA VAL A 473 31.75 -4.08 7.46
C VAL A 473 31.71 -5.53 7.03
N ARG A 474 32.50 -5.91 6.01
CA ARG A 474 32.52 -7.27 5.48
C ARG A 474 32.97 -8.28 6.52
N TRP A 475 34.02 -7.99 7.28
CA TRP A 475 34.54 -8.89 8.30
C TRP A 475 33.50 -9.18 9.38
N ARG A 476 32.84 -8.16 9.93
CA ARG A 476 31.78 -8.35 10.93
C ARG A 476 30.56 -9.08 10.36
N ALA A 477 30.12 -8.74 9.15
CA ALA A 477 29.02 -9.44 8.47
C ALA A 477 29.36 -10.92 8.24
N ASN A 478 30.61 -11.25 7.89
CA ASN A 478 31.08 -12.62 7.77
C ASN A 478 31.05 -13.36 9.11
N LYS A 479 31.40 -12.71 10.23
CA LYS A 479 31.29 -13.34 11.56
C LYS A 479 29.85 -13.69 11.95
N ILE A 480 28.88 -12.82 11.62
CA ILE A 480 27.45 -13.13 11.81
C ILE A 480 27.04 -14.30 10.90
N THR A 481 27.51 -14.31 9.65
CA THR A 481 27.25 -15.39 8.69
C THR A 481 27.83 -16.73 9.17
N ASP A 482 29.03 -16.73 9.76
CA ASP A 482 29.65 -17.92 10.34
C ASP A 482 28.83 -18.45 11.52
N PHE A 483 28.28 -17.56 12.36
CA PHE A 483 27.37 -17.97 13.42
C PHE A 483 26.08 -18.57 12.87
N LEU A 484 25.41 -17.90 11.91
CA LEU A 484 24.21 -18.44 11.26
C LEU A 484 24.48 -19.80 10.61
N THR A 485 25.66 -20.01 10.02
CA THR A 485 26.07 -21.31 9.46
C THR A 485 26.11 -22.40 10.53
N LYS A 486 26.66 -22.10 11.71
CA LYS A 486 26.69 -23.06 12.84
C LYS A 486 25.28 -23.34 13.35
N LEU A 487 24.48 -22.29 13.50
CA LEU A 487 23.11 -22.38 14.00
C LEU A 487 22.22 -23.20 13.06
N PHE A 488 22.31 -22.96 11.75
CA PHE A 488 21.62 -23.74 10.72
C PHE A 488 21.94 -25.24 10.87
N ARG A 489 23.23 -25.58 10.96
CA ARG A 489 23.65 -26.98 11.17
C ARG A 489 23.10 -27.56 12.45
N ALA A 490 23.21 -26.83 13.57
CA ALA A 490 22.68 -27.29 14.84
C ALA A 490 21.17 -27.60 14.78
N VAL A 491 20.38 -26.78 14.08
CA VAL A 491 18.95 -27.02 13.88
C VAL A 491 18.72 -28.27 13.04
N LYS A 492 19.41 -28.41 11.90
CA LYS A 492 19.25 -29.57 11.02
C LYS A 492 19.70 -30.88 11.67
N ASP A 493 20.83 -30.84 12.39
CA ASP A 493 21.33 -31.98 13.16
C ASP A 493 20.36 -32.38 14.30
N SER A 494 19.61 -31.43 14.88
CA SER A 494 18.64 -31.74 15.95
C SER A 494 17.37 -32.45 15.47
N VAL A 495 17.08 -32.40 14.16
CA VAL A 495 15.85 -32.97 13.57
C VAL A 495 16.11 -34.10 12.58
N GLU A 496 17.37 -34.49 12.37
CA GLU A 496 17.77 -35.48 11.36
C GLU A 496 17.01 -36.82 11.49
N ASP A 497 16.71 -37.25 12.73
CA ASP A 497 16.03 -38.52 13.02
C ASP A 497 14.50 -38.39 13.24
N SER A 498 13.94 -37.17 13.23
CA SER A 498 12.57 -36.93 13.72
C SER A 498 11.47 -37.01 12.66
N ASN A 499 11.81 -37.25 11.38
CA ASN A 499 10.91 -37.05 10.22
C ASN A 499 10.25 -35.64 10.19
N ASN A 500 10.72 -34.70 11.01
CA ASN A 500 10.21 -33.34 11.10
C ASN A 500 11.14 -32.41 10.32
N ASP A 501 10.64 -31.76 9.27
CA ASP A 501 11.42 -30.82 8.49
C ASP A 501 11.22 -29.39 9.02
N VAL A 502 12.09 -28.98 9.94
CA VAL A 502 12.06 -27.64 10.54
C VAL A 502 12.84 -26.68 9.65
N ILE A 503 12.14 -25.76 8.99
CA ILE A 503 12.77 -24.79 8.09
C ILE A 503 13.41 -23.61 8.83
N ILE A 504 14.42 -22.99 8.22
CA ILE A 504 14.93 -21.68 8.63
C ILE A 504 14.31 -20.57 7.77
N SER A 505 13.40 -19.81 8.38
CA SER A 505 12.75 -18.63 7.80
C SER A 505 13.50 -17.34 8.20
N LEU A 506 13.50 -16.34 7.34
CA LEU A 506 14.10 -15.02 7.61
C LEU A 506 13.16 -13.91 7.15
N SER A 507 12.92 -12.93 8.01
CA SER A 507 12.15 -11.72 7.69
C SER A 507 13.02 -10.46 7.79
N PRO A 508 13.83 -10.11 6.76
CA PRO A 508 14.74 -8.98 6.84
C PRO A 508 14.19 -7.74 6.15
N ASN A 509 14.80 -6.59 6.44
CA ASN A 509 14.72 -5.41 5.57
C ASN A 509 15.30 -5.71 4.15
N PRO A 510 15.06 -4.83 3.15
CA PRO A 510 15.71 -4.96 1.84
C PRO A 510 17.25 -5.05 1.95
N GLN A 511 17.89 -5.91 1.15
CA GLN A 511 19.31 -6.30 1.28
C GLN A 511 20.26 -5.14 1.53
N ARG A 512 20.13 -4.09 0.71
CA ARG A 512 21.03 -2.94 0.83
C ARG A 512 20.94 -2.30 2.22
N PHE A 513 19.74 -2.19 2.77
CA PHE A 513 19.55 -1.63 4.10
C PHE A 513 20.11 -2.58 5.17
N SER A 514 19.73 -3.85 5.11
CA SER A 514 20.18 -4.90 6.04
C SER A 514 21.70 -4.98 6.12
N TYR A 515 22.39 -5.00 4.98
CA TYR A 515 23.86 -5.07 4.95
C TYR A 515 24.52 -3.77 5.40
N GLN A 516 24.11 -2.62 4.83
CA GLN A 516 24.81 -1.34 5.05
C GLN A 516 24.59 -0.75 6.44
N PHE A 517 23.46 -1.06 7.07
CA PHE A 517 23.11 -0.49 8.37
C PHE A 517 23.12 -1.51 9.50
N PHE A 518 22.94 -2.80 9.22
CA PHE A 518 22.81 -3.85 10.24
C PHE A 518 23.73 -5.06 10.02
N LEU A 519 24.68 -5.00 9.08
CA LEU A 519 25.64 -6.09 8.85
C LEU A 519 24.99 -7.45 8.52
N ALA A 520 23.70 -7.46 8.18
CA ALA A 520 22.93 -8.65 7.85
C ALA A 520 22.95 -8.86 6.33
N ASP A 521 23.74 -9.84 5.88
CA ASP A 521 23.96 -10.17 4.47
C ASP A 521 23.05 -11.32 4.00
N TRP A 522 21.74 -11.08 4.03
CA TRP A 522 20.77 -12.15 3.74
C TRP A 522 20.89 -12.71 2.32
N ALA A 523 21.33 -11.90 1.34
CA ALA A 523 21.56 -12.39 -0.01
C ALA A 523 22.70 -13.42 -0.08
N THR A 524 23.74 -13.28 0.75
CA THR A 524 24.78 -14.30 0.90
C THR A 524 24.27 -15.51 1.69
N TRP A 525 23.44 -15.29 2.71
CA TRP A 525 22.85 -16.39 3.50
C TRP A 525 21.98 -17.30 2.63
N GLU A 526 21.12 -16.72 1.80
CA GLU A 526 20.32 -17.44 0.80
C GLU A 526 21.21 -18.20 -0.19
N GLN A 527 22.20 -17.55 -0.80
CA GLN A 527 23.13 -18.21 -1.74
C GLN A 527 23.92 -19.37 -1.13
N ARG A 528 24.13 -19.34 0.19
CA ARG A 528 24.79 -20.42 0.95
C ARG A 528 23.83 -21.51 1.41
N GLY A 529 22.53 -21.39 1.10
CA GLY A 529 21.50 -22.34 1.53
C GLY A 529 21.20 -22.29 3.03
N LEU A 530 21.43 -21.15 3.68
CA LEU A 530 21.19 -20.96 5.12
C LEU A 530 19.77 -20.45 5.44
N VAL A 531 18.99 -20.15 4.41
CA VAL A 531 17.62 -19.62 4.49
C VAL A 531 16.78 -20.44 3.52
N GLU A 532 15.66 -20.96 4.01
CA GLU A 532 14.76 -21.85 3.27
C GLU A 532 13.42 -21.17 2.94
N GLU A 533 13.09 -20.11 3.68
CA GLU A 533 11.99 -19.19 3.38
C GLU A 533 12.42 -17.75 3.66
N LEU A 534 12.16 -16.84 2.72
CA LEU A 534 12.54 -15.43 2.86
C LEU A 534 11.30 -14.54 2.77
N ILE A 535 11.09 -13.68 3.75
CA ILE A 535 9.97 -12.72 3.79
C ILE A 535 10.52 -11.31 3.86
N VAL A 536 10.75 -10.68 2.70
CA VAL A 536 11.34 -9.34 2.67
C VAL A 536 10.33 -8.30 3.15
N GLN A 537 10.67 -7.54 4.20
CA GLN A 537 9.82 -6.51 4.77
C GLN A 537 9.77 -5.27 3.86
N ILE A 538 8.71 -5.11 3.06
CA ILE A 538 8.53 -3.97 2.15
C ILE A 538 7.42 -3.06 2.67
N TYR A 539 7.67 -2.43 3.82
CA TYR A 539 6.74 -1.50 4.46
C TYR A 539 6.83 -0.11 3.80
N ARG A 540 6.25 0.03 2.61
CA ARG A 540 6.29 1.27 1.80
C ARG A 540 4.87 1.74 1.47
N ASP A 541 4.54 2.96 1.86
CA ASP A 541 3.25 3.59 1.57
C ASP A 541 3.13 4.00 0.09
N ASN A 542 4.26 4.42 -0.50
CA ASN A 542 4.29 4.74 -1.92
C ASN A 542 4.35 3.46 -2.75
N PHE A 543 3.28 3.20 -3.51
CA PHE A 543 3.19 2.01 -4.36
C PHE A 543 4.32 1.89 -5.38
N SER A 544 4.78 2.98 -6.00
CA SER A 544 5.90 2.91 -6.95
C SER A 544 7.21 2.50 -6.26
N THR A 545 7.44 2.97 -5.03
CA THR A 545 8.58 2.52 -4.22
C THR A 545 8.43 1.05 -3.84
N PHE A 546 7.24 0.61 -3.42
CA PHE A 546 6.94 -0.79 -3.14
C PHE A 546 7.30 -1.70 -4.34
N ILE A 547 6.82 -1.35 -5.55
CA ILE A 547 7.17 -2.07 -6.78
C ILE A 547 8.68 -2.10 -7.04
N SER A 548 9.37 -0.97 -6.83
CA SER A 548 10.81 -0.89 -7.08
C SER A 548 11.65 -1.80 -6.17
N GLU A 549 11.15 -2.13 -4.97
CA GLU A 549 11.81 -3.06 -4.04
C GLU A 549 11.56 -4.51 -4.45
N LEU A 550 10.38 -4.83 -4.97
CA LEU A 550 10.09 -6.15 -5.56
C LEU A 550 10.97 -6.45 -6.78
N ASP A 551 11.35 -5.41 -7.52
CA ASP A 551 12.10 -5.56 -8.77
C ASP A 551 13.63 -5.65 -8.60
N LYS A 552 14.13 -5.65 -7.36
CA LYS A 552 15.55 -5.76 -7.03
C LYS A 552 16.16 -7.09 -7.48
N THR A 553 17.43 -7.06 -7.87
CA THR A 553 18.13 -8.21 -8.45
C THR A 553 18.30 -9.33 -7.45
N GLU A 554 18.66 -8.99 -6.21
CA GLU A 554 18.80 -9.90 -5.09
C GLU A 554 17.49 -10.62 -4.74
N VAL A 555 16.37 -9.90 -4.78
CA VAL A 555 15.02 -10.44 -4.51
C VAL A 555 14.61 -11.40 -5.62
N LYS A 556 14.83 -11.01 -6.89
CA LYS A 556 14.56 -11.86 -8.05
C LYS A 556 15.41 -13.13 -8.06
N ARG A 557 16.67 -13.03 -7.63
CA ARG A 557 17.59 -14.18 -7.51
C ARG A 557 17.17 -15.13 -6.41
N ALA A 558 16.88 -14.64 -5.20
CA ALA A 558 16.42 -15.50 -4.12
C ALA A 558 15.15 -16.28 -4.51
N ARG A 559 14.22 -15.60 -5.20
CA ARG A 559 12.96 -16.19 -5.66
C ARG A 559 13.15 -17.34 -6.66
N SER A 560 14.27 -17.41 -7.40
CA SER A 560 14.54 -18.56 -8.27
C SER A 560 15.10 -19.78 -7.54
N HIS A 561 15.38 -19.70 -6.23
CA HIS A 561 15.95 -20.82 -5.47
C HIS A 561 15.07 -21.26 -4.30
N ILE A 562 14.41 -20.32 -3.62
CA ILE A 562 13.58 -20.57 -2.43
C ILE A 562 12.25 -19.80 -2.51
N PRO A 563 11.21 -20.23 -1.75
CA PRO A 563 10.03 -19.43 -1.52
C PRO A 563 10.38 -18.04 -0.98
N VAL A 564 10.10 -17.00 -1.77
CA VAL A 564 10.22 -15.60 -1.35
C VAL A 564 8.83 -15.00 -1.20
N GLY A 565 8.43 -14.72 0.04
CA GLY A 565 7.27 -13.93 0.39
C GLY A 565 7.59 -12.46 0.60
N ILE A 566 6.56 -11.62 0.65
CA ILE A 566 6.70 -10.18 0.92
C ILE A 566 5.95 -9.81 2.19
N GLY A 567 6.67 -9.20 3.13
CA GLY A 567 6.09 -8.57 4.31
C GLY A 567 5.37 -7.28 3.92
N ILE A 568 4.05 -7.26 4.10
CA ILE A 568 3.18 -6.10 3.89
C ILE A 568 2.78 -5.54 5.26
N LEU A 569 2.82 -4.22 5.40
CA LEU A 569 2.32 -3.56 6.59
C LEU A 569 0.79 -3.41 6.48
N SER A 570 0.03 -4.10 7.33
CA SER A 570 -1.43 -3.96 7.40
C SER A 570 -1.90 -2.78 8.25
N GLY A 571 -0.97 -2.19 9.01
CA GLY A 571 -1.14 -1.00 9.84
C GLY A 571 -0.18 -0.99 11.03
N LEU A 572 -0.20 0.09 11.79
CA LEU A 572 0.42 0.29 13.11
C LEU A 572 -0.55 1.12 13.97
N ARG A 573 -0.35 1.12 15.29
CA ARG A 573 -1.14 1.95 16.23
C ARG A 573 -1.18 3.44 15.84
N THR A 574 -0.09 3.94 15.28
CA THR A 574 0.13 5.34 14.87
C THR A 574 -0.09 5.58 13.37
N ARG A 575 -0.20 4.51 12.57
CA ARG A 575 -0.29 4.59 11.11
C ARG A 575 -1.24 3.54 10.56
N LEU A 576 -2.42 3.98 10.13
CA LEU A 576 -3.44 3.12 9.58
C LEU A 576 -3.21 2.90 8.08
N VAL A 577 -3.45 1.68 7.58
CA VAL A 577 -3.29 1.32 6.16
C VAL A 577 -4.63 0.80 5.61
N PRO A 578 -5.23 1.44 4.59
CA PRO A 578 -6.51 1.00 4.04
C PRO A 578 -6.44 -0.38 3.38
N VAL A 579 -7.50 -1.19 3.48
CA VAL A 579 -7.53 -2.55 2.91
C VAL A 579 -7.36 -2.55 1.38
N SER A 580 -7.81 -1.48 0.71
CA SER A 580 -7.59 -1.29 -0.73
C SER A 580 -6.11 -1.12 -1.11
N GLN A 581 -5.30 -0.52 -0.23
CA GLN A 581 -3.85 -0.43 -0.44
C GLN A 581 -3.19 -1.80 -0.25
N ILE A 582 -3.63 -2.54 0.78
CA ILE A 582 -3.14 -3.90 1.07
C ILE A 582 -3.44 -4.82 -0.11
N GLN A 583 -4.69 -4.88 -0.57
CA GLN A 583 -5.11 -5.65 -1.75
C GLN A 583 -4.21 -5.35 -2.95
N ARG A 584 -4.00 -4.07 -3.26
CA ARG A 584 -3.16 -3.66 -4.38
C ARG A 584 -1.71 -4.14 -4.27
N GLN A 585 -1.17 -4.19 -3.05
CA GLN A 585 0.17 -4.74 -2.80
C GLN A 585 0.18 -6.26 -2.96
N VAL A 586 -0.81 -6.98 -2.43
CA VAL A 586 -0.97 -8.44 -2.63
C VAL A 586 -1.04 -8.78 -4.12
N ASP A 587 -1.84 -8.07 -4.90
CA ASP A 587 -1.96 -8.29 -6.35
C ASP A 587 -0.63 -8.07 -7.08
N ALA A 588 0.14 -7.05 -6.67
CA ALA A 588 1.45 -6.78 -7.25
C ALA A 588 2.50 -7.85 -6.92
N VAL A 589 2.38 -8.48 -5.75
CA VAL A 589 3.23 -9.60 -5.31
C VAL A 589 2.87 -10.86 -6.11
N ARG A 590 1.58 -11.20 -6.20
CA ARG A 590 1.09 -12.33 -7.02
C ARG A 590 1.52 -12.23 -8.48
N LEU A 591 1.34 -11.06 -9.09
CA LEU A 591 1.69 -10.86 -10.51
C LEU A 591 3.18 -10.92 -10.81
N ARG A 592 4.02 -10.77 -9.79
CA ARG A 592 5.46 -10.97 -9.90
C ARG A 592 5.87 -12.41 -9.57
N GLY A 593 4.94 -13.31 -9.29
CA GLY A 593 5.20 -14.73 -9.02
C GLY A 593 5.99 -14.95 -7.73
N PHE A 594 5.79 -14.10 -6.72
CA PHE A 594 6.31 -14.36 -5.37
C PHE A 594 5.53 -15.50 -4.73
N ALA A 595 6.14 -16.12 -3.72
CA ALA A 595 5.59 -17.26 -3.01
C ALA A 595 4.32 -16.90 -2.22
N GLY A 596 4.15 -15.62 -1.86
CA GLY A 596 2.95 -15.08 -1.22
C GLY A 596 3.27 -13.85 -0.38
N VAL A 597 2.47 -13.60 0.64
CA VAL A 597 2.55 -12.41 1.51
C VAL A 597 2.49 -12.77 2.98
N SER A 598 3.03 -11.91 3.82
CA SER A 598 2.82 -11.96 5.26
C SER A 598 2.51 -10.58 5.80
N PHE A 599 1.61 -10.46 6.77
CA PHE A 599 1.15 -9.18 7.27
C PHE A 599 1.66 -8.88 8.66
N PHE A 600 2.31 -7.73 8.81
CA PHE A 600 2.65 -7.16 10.10
C PHE A 600 1.53 -6.18 10.49
N PHE A 601 0.65 -6.53 11.45
CA PHE A 601 0.55 -7.74 12.28
C PHE A 601 -0.93 -8.01 12.62
N TYR A 602 -1.24 -9.06 13.39
CA TYR A 602 -2.62 -9.54 13.62
C TYR A 602 -3.66 -8.43 13.93
N GLU A 603 -3.38 -7.53 14.88
CA GLU A 603 -4.31 -6.48 15.32
C GLU A 603 -4.70 -5.52 14.18
N THR A 604 -3.80 -5.28 13.23
CA THR A 604 -4.02 -4.35 12.13
C THR A 604 -4.70 -5.01 10.94
N LEU A 605 -4.95 -6.33 10.98
CA LEU A 605 -5.79 -6.99 10.00
C LEU A 605 -7.23 -6.49 10.08
N LEU A 606 -7.82 -6.42 11.29
CA LEU A 606 -9.24 -6.10 11.46
C LEU A 606 -9.52 -4.91 12.39
N ASN A 607 -8.72 -4.72 13.44
CA ASN A 607 -9.12 -3.88 14.58
C ASN A 607 -8.48 -2.48 14.59
N MET A 608 -7.25 -2.34 14.07
CA MET A 608 -6.52 -1.07 14.03
C MET A 608 -6.57 -0.43 12.64
N SER A 609 -7.72 0.12 12.25
CA SER A 609 -7.92 0.77 10.96
C SER A 609 -8.98 1.88 10.98
N ASP A 610 -9.03 2.69 9.93
CA ASP A 610 -10.11 3.68 9.69
C ASP A 610 -11.41 3.04 9.16
N GLU A 611 -11.34 1.78 8.72
CA GLU A 611 -12.44 1.01 8.14
C GLU A 611 -13.11 0.14 9.22
N PRO A 612 -14.43 -0.13 9.12
CA PRO A 612 -15.07 -1.11 9.98
C PRO A 612 -14.43 -2.50 9.81
N ALA A 613 -14.33 -3.26 10.91
CA ALA A 613 -13.75 -4.62 10.88
C ALA A 613 -14.40 -5.53 9.81
N SER A 614 -15.72 -5.43 9.61
CA SER A 614 -16.43 -6.19 8.58
C SER A 614 -16.07 -5.81 7.14
N GLU A 615 -15.66 -4.56 6.89
CA GLU A 615 -15.16 -4.13 5.58
C GLU A 615 -13.77 -4.72 5.32
N ARG A 616 -12.92 -4.76 6.35
CA ARG A 616 -11.59 -5.36 6.26
C ARG A 616 -11.64 -6.86 6.10
N GLU A 617 -12.50 -7.52 6.87
CA GLU A 617 -12.78 -8.95 6.77
C GLU A 617 -13.15 -9.31 5.33
N ARG A 618 -14.12 -8.59 4.74
CA ARG A 618 -14.50 -8.77 3.33
C ARG A 618 -13.33 -8.53 2.37
N GLY A 619 -12.46 -7.56 2.66
CA GLY A 619 -11.25 -7.33 1.89
C GLY A 619 -10.32 -8.55 1.88
N PHE A 620 -10.09 -9.17 3.05
CA PHE A 620 -9.28 -10.40 3.14
C PHE A 620 -9.97 -11.63 2.56
N GLU A 621 -11.29 -11.77 2.67
CA GLU A 621 -12.06 -12.80 1.97
C GLU A 621 -11.94 -12.67 0.45
N VAL A 622 -11.91 -11.45 -0.08
CA VAL A 622 -11.67 -11.21 -1.52
C VAL A 622 -10.22 -11.52 -1.90
N MET A 623 -9.25 -11.19 -1.06
CA MET A 623 -7.84 -11.56 -1.28
C MET A 623 -7.65 -13.07 -1.27
N PHE A 624 -8.30 -13.77 -0.34
CA PHE A 624 -8.10 -15.18 -0.02
C PHE A 624 -9.44 -15.93 -0.01
N PRO A 625 -10.06 -16.14 -1.19
CA PRO A 625 -11.42 -16.69 -1.28
C PRO A 625 -11.51 -18.17 -0.93
N GLU A 626 -10.39 -18.89 -1.02
CA GLU A 626 -10.29 -20.31 -0.70
C GLU A 626 -8.95 -20.62 -0.04
N PHE A 627 -8.92 -21.65 0.80
CA PHE A 627 -7.70 -22.14 1.40
C PHE A 627 -6.74 -22.70 0.34
N VAL A 628 -5.46 -22.39 0.49
CA VAL A 628 -4.36 -23.00 -0.26
C VAL A 628 -3.22 -23.31 0.70
N LYS A 629 -2.41 -24.31 0.38
CA LYS A 629 -1.25 -24.66 1.22
C LYS A 629 -0.17 -23.60 1.14
N ALA A 630 0.63 -23.49 2.19
CA ALA A 630 1.86 -22.71 2.13
C ALA A 630 2.87 -23.39 1.18
N PRO A 631 3.75 -22.62 0.51
CA PRO A 631 4.75 -23.16 -0.41
C PRO A 631 5.78 -24.01 0.34
N ASP A 632 6.16 -25.13 -0.27
CA ASP A 632 7.25 -25.99 0.17
C ASP A 632 8.50 -25.75 -0.70
N ILE A 633 9.69 -25.85 -0.10
CA ILE A 633 10.95 -25.56 -0.80
C ILE A 633 11.23 -26.55 -1.94
N GLU A 634 10.88 -27.82 -1.80
CA GLU A 634 11.13 -28.84 -2.81
C GLU A 634 10.17 -28.71 -3.99
N ASP A 635 8.92 -28.35 -3.72
CA ASP A 635 7.95 -28.04 -4.79
C ASP A 635 8.25 -26.71 -5.47
N TRP A 636 8.80 -25.73 -4.75
CA TRP A 636 9.26 -24.46 -5.31
C TRP A 636 10.41 -24.66 -6.32
N LYS A 637 11.41 -25.47 -5.98
CA LYS A 637 12.54 -25.80 -6.87
C LYS A 637 12.13 -26.58 -8.13
N LYS A 638 11.02 -27.31 -8.11
CA LYS A 638 10.50 -28.04 -9.29
C LYS A 638 9.76 -27.13 -10.26
N SER A 639 9.18 -26.04 -9.76
CA SER A 639 8.26 -25.16 -10.50
C SER A 639 8.93 -23.90 -11.08
N ASN A 640 10.16 -23.59 -10.66
CA ASN A 640 10.93 -22.40 -11.06
C ASN A 640 12.37 -22.79 -11.40
#